data_AF-A0A0D3MDV8-F1
#
_entry.id   AF-A0A0D3MDV8-F1
#
_cell.length_a   1.000
_cell.length_b   1.000
_cell.length_c   1.000
_cell.angle_alpha   90.00
_cell.angle_beta   90.00
_cell.angle_gamma   90.00
#
_symmetry.space_group_name_H-M   'P 1'
#
loop_
_entity.id
_entity.type
_entity.pdbx_description
1 polymer ?
#
loop_
_entity_poly.entity_id
_entity_poly.type
_entity_poly.pdbx_seq_one_letter_code
_entity_poly.pdbx_strand_id
1 'polypeptide(L)'
;MNNIPFSKFLRLSFAVAFLSPLFFVAQAQAQSACQCNWYGATYPMCQNQTTGWGWESSASCIGSQTCSSQGGGGGPIGDCSGSSSSSSSSSSSSSSSSTSSSSTSSSSASSTTSSSSTSSSSTSGGTCTESCKWYQDDPRPLCQNQSSGWGYENGQSCIGRTTCESQSGNGGVVSSCSGSSSSSSSSSSSSSSSSSSSSSSSSSSSSSSSSSSSSSSSSSSGGSNSITVRMSGTVGEENVSLQIAGQTIQSWTLTTSMMNYTVNTNSTGELRVAFTNDSGDLDVQVDYVIVNGVTYQAEDQQDNTGAYDGECGGGSYSEMLHCDGSIGFGNPFTGSSSSSSSSSSSSSSSSSSSSSSSSSSGGSRNYPPFFVGNITTNGSVRSDFSQYWDQITPENEGKWGSVEGTRDQYNWGPLDAIYDYARANGIPVKAHTMVWGSQQPGWIGGLSASEQAAEIEEWIRDYCERYPDTQMMDVVNEAVSGHAPAAYAQSAFGNDWIIKSFQLARQYCPNTILIYNDYNFMTWNTTEIMDLIRPAVQAGVVDALGLQAHSLYDPQNWTAQQIQDKLDLISTLGVPLYISEYDIEATNDQTQLEYMQRHFPLFYDHPNVYGITLWGYVVGSTWRDGTGLIQSNGQKRPAMDWLMNYLGR
;
A
#
# COMPACT_ATOMS: atom_id res chain seq x y z
N MET A 1 -39.96 14.99 16.96
CA MET A 1 -39.96 15.32 15.51
C MET A 1 -38.85 16.35 15.31
N ASN A 2 -37.71 16.04 14.69
CA ASN A 2 -37.35 14.82 13.96
C ASN A 2 -35.93 14.30 14.30
N ASN A 3 -35.81 12.98 14.24
CA ASN A 3 -34.66 12.15 13.84
C ASN A 3 -33.25 12.74 14.01
N ILE A 4 -32.56 12.30 15.07
CA ILE A 4 -31.10 12.07 15.02
C ILE A 4 -30.90 10.71 14.29
N PRO A 5 -29.99 10.58 13.32
CA PRO A 5 -29.70 9.31 12.67
C PRO A 5 -28.95 8.37 13.63
N PHE A 6 -29.68 7.47 14.30
CA PHE A 6 -29.15 6.54 15.30
C PHE A 6 -28.44 5.33 14.65
N SER A 7 -27.45 5.59 13.78
CA SER A 7 -26.74 4.60 12.98
C SER A 7 -25.22 4.88 12.99
N LYS A 8 -24.51 4.14 13.86
CA LYS A 8 -23.04 3.83 13.89
C LYS A 8 -22.54 3.47 15.30
N PHE A 9 -23.35 3.62 16.36
CA PHE A 9 -22.95 3.33 17.76
C PHE A 9 -22.91 1.84 18.17
N LEU A 10 -23.16 0.90 17.25
CA LEU A 10 -22.83 -0.53 17.45
C LEU A 10 -22.00 -1.05 16.27
N ARG A 11 -20.68 -1.11 16.45
CA ARG A 11 -19.79 -2.09 15.80
C ARG A 11 -19.37 -3.13 16.84
N LEU A 12 -20.34 -3.87 17.38
CA LEU A 12 -20.08 -5.04 18.24
C LEU A 12 -19.86 -6.28 17.37
N SER A 13 -18.77 -7.00 17.61
CA SER A 13 -18.38 -8.18 16.82
C SER A 13 -19.33 -9.37 17.04
N PHE A 14 -20.33 -9.54 16.17
CA PHE A 14 -21.16 -10.74 16.13
C PHE A 14 -20.45 -11.90 15.42
N ALA A 15 -19.63 -12.65 16.16
CA ALA A 15 -19.19 -13.97 15.76
C ALA A 15 -20.39 -14.94 15.75
N VAL A 16 -20.92 -15.27 14.57
CA VAL A 16 -22.08 -16.16 14.44
C VAL A 16 -21.68 -17.61 14.67
N ALA A 17 -21.86 -18.09 15.90
CA ALA A 17 -21.73 -19.50 16.24
C ALA A 17 -22.86 -20.33 15.59
N PHE A 18 -22.57 -21.00 14.48
CA PHE A 18 -23.52 -21.91 13.84
C PHE A 18 -23.62 -23.24 14.59
N LEU A 19 -24.77 -23.46 15.23
CA LEU A 19 -25.18 -24.76 15.74
C LEU A 19 -25.50 -25.73 14.59
N SER A 20 -24.97 -26.94 14.65
CA SER A 20 -25.18 -27.98 13.64
C SER A 20 -26.62 -28.52 13.66
N PRO A 21 -27.25 -28.68 12.48
CA PRO A 21 -28.23 -29.73 12.24
C PRO A 21 -27.54 -30.96 11.62
N LEU A 22 -27.96 -32.17 12.00
CA LEU A 22 -27.70 -33.36 11.20
C LEU A 22 -28.54 -33.28 9.91
N PHE A 23 -28.09 -33.89 8.81
CA PHE A 23 -28.77 -35.02 8.16
C PHE A 23 -27.98 -35.54 6.93
N PHE A 24 -27.95 -36.88 6.79
CA PHE A 24 -27.71 -37.70 5.59
C PHE A 24 -26.52 -37.40 4.63
N VAL A 25 -25.64 -38.39 4.53
CA VAL A 25 -24.68 -38.53 3.42
C VAL A 25 -25.40 -38.97 2.15
N ALA A 26 -25.20 -38.25 1.05
CA ALA A 26 -25.47 -38.71 -0.31
C ALA A 26 -24.16 -38.67 -1.12
N GLN A 27 -23.77 -39.78 -1.73
CA GLN A 27 -22.57 -39.83 -2.56
C GLN A 27 -22.85 -39.21 -3.93
N ALA A 28 -22.22 -38.06 -4.23
CA ALA A 28 -22.14 -37.55 -5.59
C ALA A 28 -21.13 -38.38 -6.39
N GLN A 29 -21.59 -39.17 -7.36
CA GLN A 29 -20.72 -39.78 -8.36
C GLN A 29 -20.32 -38.74 -9.40
N ALA A 30 -19.05 -38.73 -9.82
CA ALA A 30 -18.60 -37.86 -10.89
C ALA A 30 -19.20 -38.30 -12.24
N GLN A 31 -19.87 -37.38 -12.93
CA GLN A 31 -20.21 -37.48 -14.35
C GLN A 31 -19.64 -36.26 -15.08
N SER A 32 -19.23 -36.47 -16.33
CA SER A 32 -18.50 -35.49 -17.15
C SER A 32 -19.35 -34.26 -17.47
N ALA A 33 -18.99 -33.10 -16.92
CA ALA A 33 -19.68 -31.86 -17.22
C ALA A 33 -19.36 -31.36 -18.63
N CYS A 34 -20.40 -31.03 -19.41
CA CYS A 34 -20.28 -30.33 -20.69
C CYS A 34 -19.77 -28.88 -20.44
N GLN A 35 -18.77 -28.45 -21.20
CA GLN A 35 -18.10 -27.15 -21.06
C GLN A 35 -18.18 -26.34 -22.35
N CYS A 36 -17.78 -25.07 -22.29
CA CYS A 36 -17.72 -24.14 -23.40
C CYS A 36 -16.31 -23.54 -23.51
N ASN A 37 -15.67 -23.64 -24.69
CA ASN A 37 -14.49 -22.86 -25.01
C ASN A 37 -14.94 -21.49 -25.55
N TRP A 38 -14.86 -20.46 -24.71
CA TRP A 38 -15.23 -19.09 -25.03
C TRP A 38 -13.98 -18.25 -25.28
N TYR A 39 -13.67 -18.00 -26.57
CA TYR A 39 -12.51 -17.21 -27.02
C TYR A 39 -11.14 -17.69 -26.46
N GLY A 40 -11.00 -18.99 -26.16
CA GLY A 40 -9.77 -19.60 -25.63
C GLY A 40 -9.80 -19.91 -24.14
N ALA A 41 -10.86 -19.51 -23.41
CA ALA A 41 -11.05 -19.85 -21.99
C ALA A 41 -12.22 -20.83 -21.80
N THR A 42 -12.03 -21.84 -20.94
CA THR A 42 -13.01 -22.91 -20.72
C THR A 42 -13.93 -22.60 -19.53
N TYR A 43 -15.24 -22.58 -19.77
CA TYR A 43 -16.28 -22.36 -18.77
C TYR A 43 -17.25 -23.55 -18.65
N PRO A 44 -17.87 -23.79 -17.48
CA PRO A 44 -19.05 -24.66 -17.38
C PRO A 44 -20.19 -24.19 -18.30
N MET A 45 -20.99 -25.12 -18.82
CA MET A 45 -22.30 -24.78 -19.41
C MET A 45 -23.40 -24.80 -18.35
N CYS A 46 -24.35 -23.86 -18.43
CA CYS A 46 -25.51 -23.82 -17.54
C CYS A 46 -26.48 -24.96 -17.86
N GLN A 47 -27.10 -25.52 -16.81
CA GLN A 47 -28.08 -26.60 -16.91
C GLN A 47 -29.51 -26.06 -17.06
N ASN A 48 -29.85 -24.93 -16.43
CA ASN A 48 -31.21 -24.38 -16.41
C ASN A 48 -31.40 -23.17 -17.34
N GLN A 49 -30.34 -22.70 -18.00
CA GLN A 49 -30.33 -21.48 -18.81
C GLN A 49 -29.67 -21.72 -20.17
N THR A 50 -30.35 -21.39 -21.28
CA THR A 50 -29.85 -21.64 -22.64
C THR A 50 -29.18 -20.43 -23.29
N THR A 51 -29.44 -19.21 -22.83
CA THR A 51 -28.88 -17.97 -23.39
C THR A 51 -28.28 -17.06 -22.31
N GLY A 52 -27.28 -16.28 -22.67
CA GLY A 52 -26.54 -15.40 -21.75
C GLY A 52 -25.57 -16.16 -20.84
N TRP A 53 -25.19 -15.50 -19.77
CA TRP A 53 -24.39 -16.04 -18.67
C TRP A 53 -25.27 -16.27 -17.44
N GLY A 54 -24.92 -17.27 -16.63
CA GLY A 54 -25.58 -17.59 -15.37
C GLY A 54 -24.58 -17.96 -14.28
N TRP A 55 -25.10 -18.32 -13.10
CA TRP A 55 -24.31 -18.80 -11.97
C TRP A 55 -24.99 -20.05 -11.39
N GLU A 56 -24.31 -21.19 -11.48
CA GLU A 56 -24.82 -22.50 -11.05
C GLU A 56 -23.69 -23.29 -10.38
N SER A 57 -24.01 -24.15 -9.42
CA SER A 57 -23.02 -25.01 -8.73
C SER A 57 -21.79 -24.26 -8.19
N SER A 58 -21.99 -23.02 -7.72
CA SER A 58 -20.96 -22.10 -7.23
C SER A 58 -19.90 -21.66 -8.27
N ALA A 59 -20.25 -21.63 -9.56
CA ALA A 59 -19.41 -21.08 -10.61
C ALA A 59 -20.21 -20.34 -11.69
N SER A 60 -19.56 -19.41 -12.40
CA SER A 60 -20.11 -18.80 -13.62
C SER A 60 -20.28 -19.84 -14.72
N CYS A 61 -21.40 -19.81 -15.43
CA CYS A 61 -21.70 -20.73 -16.53
C CYS A 61 -22.20 -19.99 -17.78
N ILE A 62 -22.05 -20.63 -18.95
CA ILE A 62 -22.53 -20.10 -20.24
C ILE A 62 -23.76 -20.89 -20.72
N GLY A 63 -24.80 -20.19 -21.17
CA GLY A 63 -25.97 -20.83 -21.77
C GLY A 63 -25.64 -21.51 -23.11
N SER A 64 -26.19 -22.71 -23.33
CA SER A 64 -25.85 -23.58 -24.47
C SER A 64 -25.94 -22.93 -25.85
N GLN A 65 -26.96 -22.11 -26.11
CA GLN A 65 -27.15 -21.39 -27.36
C GLN A 65 -26.20 -20.19 -27.50
N THR A 66 -25.86 -19.52 -26.39
CA THR A 66 -24.83 -18.47 -26.39
C THR A 66 -23.46 -19.06 -26.70
N CYS A 67 -23.08 -20.16 -26.04
CA CYS A 67 -21.86 -20.89 -26.38
C CYS A 67 -21.81 -21.31 -27.87
N SER A 68 -22.93 -21.84 -28.38
CA SER A 68 -23.06 -22.29 -29.78
C SER A 68 -23.17 -21.16 -30.82
N SER A 69 -23.31 -19.90 -30.39
CA SER A 69 -23.42 -18.73 -31.28
C SER A 69 -22.08 -18.09 -31.64
N GLN A 70 -20.98 -18.64 -31.12
CA GLN A 70 -19.63 -18.10 -31.29
C GLN A 70 -19.04 -18.39 -32.67
N GLY A 71 -18.40 -17.39 -33.28
CA GLY A 71 -17.52 -17.55 -34.43
C GLY A 71 -16.05 -17.70 -34.02
N GLY A 72 -15.21 -18.20 -34.92
CA GLY A 72 -13.75 -18.20 -34.75
C GLY A 72 -13.14 -19.43 -34.05
N GLY A 73 -13.89 -20.52 -33.86
CA GLY A 73 -13.37 -21.80 -33.35
C GLY A 73 -13.57 -22.07 -31.85
N GLY A 74 -14.29 -21.19 -31.14
CA GLY A 74 -14.90 -21.51 -29.85
C GLY A 74 -16.19 -22.32 -30.00
N GLY A 75 -16.78 -22.74 -28.87
CA GLY A 75 -18.01 -23.52 -28.80
C GLY A 75 -18.00 -24.64 -27.74
N PRO A 76 -19.05 -25.49 -27.70
CA PRO A 76 -19.18 -26.57 -26.72
C PRO A 76 -18.08 -27.64 -26.84
N ILE A 77 -17.60 -28.12 -25.69
CA ILE A 77 -16.54 -29.12 -25.55
C ILE A 77 -16.87 -30.11 -24.42
N GLY A 78 -16.72 -31.41 -24.70
CA GLY A 78 -17.14 -32.51 -23.82
C GLY A 78 -18.20 -33.40 -24.48
N ASP A 79 -18.63 -34.45 -23.77
CA ASP A 79 -19.75 -35.28 -24.22
C ASP A 79 -21.09 -34.66 -23.78
N CYS A 80 -21.70 -33.91 -24.69
CA CYS A 80 -22.96 -33.20 -24.45
C CYS A 80 -24.18 -33.97 -25.01
N SER A 81 -24.09 -35.31 -25.11
CA SER A 81 -25.00 -36.18 -25.88
C SER A 81 -26.11 -36.85 -25.03
N GLY A 82 -27.04 -36.07 -24.50
CA GLY A 82 -28.02 -36.52 -23.48
C GLY A 82 -29.51 -36.50 -23.89
N SER A 83 -29.88 -37.27 -24.92
CA SER A 83 -31.26 -37.57 -25.41
C SER A 83 -32.44 -37.32 -24.43
N SER A 84 -33.57 -36.76 -24.89
CA SER A 84 -34.41 -37.48 -25.86
C SER A 84 -35.31 -36.62 -26.75
N SER A 85 -35.53 -37.14 -27.96
CA SER A 85 -36.41 -36.57 -28.98
C SER A 85 -37.40 -37.63 -29.50
N SER A 86 -38.71 -37.46 -29.30
CA SER A 86 -39.71 -38.17 -30.12
C SER A 86 -41.12 -37.60 -30.02
N SER A 87 -41.52 -36.81 -31.01
CA SER A 87 -42.84 -36.98 -31.66
C SER A 87 -42.81 -36.38 -33.07
N SER A 88 -43.49 -37.05 -34.01
CA SER A 88 -43.57 -36.67 -35.43
C SER A 88 -44.84 -37.24 -36.06
N SER A 89 -45.23 -36.69 -37.22
CA SER A 89 -46.57 -36.77 -37.84
C SER A 89 -47.65 -35.96 -37.07
N SER A 90 -48.62 -35.31 -37.72
CA SER A 90 -49.01 -35.23 -39.14
C SER A 90 -49.41 -33.76 -39.48
N SER A 91 -49.71 -33.31 -40.71
CA SER A 91 -50.24 -33.99 -41.91
C SER A 91 -49.88 -33.28 -43.24
N SER A 92 -50.35 -33.81 -44.37
CA SER A 92 -50.10 -33.36 -45.76
C SER A 92 -50.94 -32.13 -46.16
N SER A 93 -50.46 -31.19 -46.99
CA SER A 93 -50.33 -31.25 -48.47
C SER A 93 -50.12 -29.78 -48.99
N SER A 94 -49.83 -29.42 -50.26
CA SER A 94 -49.77 -30.08 -51.57
C SER A 94 -48.76 -29.38 -52.52
N SER A 95 -48.46 -29.97 -53.69
CA SER A 95 -47.88 -29.28 -54.87
C SER A 95 -48.99 -28.50 -55.64
N SER A 96 -48.79 -27.73 -56.73
CA SER A 96 -47.71 -27.49 -57.72
C SER A 96 -48.05 -26.16 -58.49
N SER A 97 -47.28 -25.51 -59.38
CA SER A 97 -45.90 -25.55 -59.93
C SER A 97 -45.69 -24.33 -60.87
N SER A 98 -44.50 -24.20 -61.52
CA SER A 98 -44.24 -23.51 -62.84
C SER A 98 -44.46 -21.97 -62.97
N THR A 99 -43.63 -21.17 -63.67
CA THR A 99 -42.43 -21.42 -64.53
C THR A 99 -41.58 -20.15 -64.78
N SER A 100 -40.29 -20.36 -65.08
CA SER A 100 -39.43 -19.61 -66.07
C SER A 100 -39.01 -18.13 -65.88
N SER A 101 -37.77 -17.96 -65.40
CA SER A 101 -36.64 -17.24 -66.05
C SER A 101 -36.74 -15.81 -66.63
N SER A 102 -35.79 -14.94 -66.25
CA SER A 102 -34.97 -14.14 -67.19
C SER A 102 -33.71 -13.57 -66.49
N SER A 103 -32.79 -12.94 -67.23
CA SER A 103 -31.36 -12.77 -66.86
C SER A 103 -30.72 -11.45 -67.30
N THR A 104 -29.85 -10.86 -66.47
CA THR A 104 -28.72 -9.94 -66.81
C THR A 104 -27.85 -9.73 -65.55
N SER A 105 -26.51 -9.64 -65.47
CA SER A 105 -25.35 -9.55 -66.40
C SER A 105 -24.61 -8.20 -66.49
N SER A 106 -23.63 -7.96 -65.58
CA SER A 106 -22.39 -7.15 -65.75
C SER A 106 -21.61 -7.15 -64.41
N SER A 107 -20.28 -7.32 -64.24
CA SER A 107 -19.03 -6.87 -64.91
C SER A 107 -18.73 -5.36 -64.71
N SER A 108 -17.58 -4.89 -64.18
CA SER A 108 -16.15 -5.29 -64.39
C SER A 108 -15.30 -4.97 -63.13
N ALA A 109 -14.11 -5.55 -62.83
CA ALA A 109 -12.76 -5.38 -63.42
C ALA A 109 -12.36 -3.89 -63.66
N SER A 110 -11.15 -3.38 -63.34
CA SER A 110 -9.75 -3.92 -63.36
C SER A 110 -8.85 -3.16 -62.33
N SER A 111 -7.73 -3.68 -61.77
CA SER A 111 -6.35 -3.88 -62.30
C SER A 111 -5.62 -2.57 -62.72
N THR A 112 -4.30 -2.35 -62.57
CA THR A 112 -3.16 -3.24 -62.25
C THR A 112 -1.92 -2.47 -61.69
N THR A 113 -1.01 -3.21 -61.04
CA THR A 113 0.45 -2.98 -60.79
C THR A 113 1.20 -1.81 -61.46
N SER A 114 2.19 -1.27 -60.72
CA SER A 114 3.57 -1.11 -61.24
C SER A 114 4.59 -1.07 -60.10
N SER A 115 5.71 -1.77 -60.27
CA SER A 115 6.90 -1.68 -59.43
C SER A 115 8.11 -1.35 -60.29
N SER A 116 9.07 -0.59 -59.76
CA SER A 116 10.35 -0.35 -60.40
C SER A 116 11.44 -0.07 -59.36
N SER A 117 12.65 -0.53 -59.64
CA SER A 117 13.83 -0.32 -58.81
C SER A 117 15.04 -0.02 -59.70
N THR A 118 15.82 0.97 -59.30
CA THR A 118 17.09 1.37 -59.94
C THR A 118 18.06 1.83 -58.86
N SER A 119 19.36 1.62 -59.09
CA SER A 119 20.41 1.75 -58.08
C SER A 119 21.60 2.56 -58.60
N SER A 120 22.38 3.11 -57.65
CA SER A 120 23.71 3.74 -57.85
C SER A 120 23.71 5.13 -58.54
N SER A 121 24.60 6.10 -58.23
CA SER A 121 25.80 6.08 -57.37
C SER A 121 26.06 7.41 -56.65
N SER A 122 26.50 7.31 -55.39
CA SER A 122 27.47 8.18 -54.68
C SER A 122 27.55 9.70 -54.96
N THR A 123 27.30 10.50 -53.91
CA THR A 123 28.26 11.53 -53.46
C THR A 123 28.26 11.53 -51.93
N SER A 124 29.44 11.40 -51.32
CA SER A 124 29.55 11.17 -49.86
C SER A 124 29.51 12.47 -49.06
N GLY A 125 28.32 12.86 -48.63
CA GLY A 125 28.09 13.83 -47.55
C GLY A 125 27.24 13.17 -46.46
N GLY A 126 27.62 13.32 -45.19
CA GLY A 126 26.88 12.72 -44.07
C GLY A 126 25.50 13.34 -43.93
N THR A 127 24.45 12.56 -44.12
CA THR A 127 23.07 13.01 -43.91
C THR A 127 22.79 13.15 -42.43
N CYS A 128 22.74 14.39 -41.94
CA CYS A 128 22.18 14.72 -40.64
C CYS A 128 20.67 14.59 -40.69
N THR A 129 20.08 13.80 -39.79
CA THR A 129 18.62 13.76 -39.59
C THR A 129 18.26 14.78 -38.53
N GLU A 130 17.40 15.74 -38.89
CA GLU A 130 16.83 16.69 -37.93
C GLU A 130 15.56 16.12 -37.29
N SER A 131 15.49 16.21 -35.96
CA SER A 131 14.32 15.88 -35.15
C SER A 131 14.03 17.01 -34.16
N CYS A 132 12.80 17.08 -33.68
CA CYS A 132 12.40 18.01 -32.63
C CYS A 132 12.59 17.38 -31.25
N LYS A 133 13.47 17.93 -30.42
CA LYS A 133 13.40 17.68 -28.98
C LYS A 133 12.36 18.64 -28.38
N TRP A 134 11.22 18.10 -27.97
CA TRP A 134 10.16 18.86 -27.33
C TRP A 134 10.41 18.92 -25.82
N TYR A 135 10.86 20.05 -25.32
CA TYR A 135 11.36 20.25 -23.96
C TYR A 135 12.38 19.18 -23.54
N GLN A 136 11.97 18.22 -22.71
CA GLN A 136 12.84 17.13 -22.22
C GLN A 136 12.51 15.75 -22.82
N ASP A 137 11.47 15.64 -23.66
CA ASP A 137 11.09 14.41 -24.39
C ASP A 137 12.24 13.81 -25.23
N ASP A 138 12.10 12.54 -25.59
CA ASP A 138 12.85 11.94 -26.70
C ASP A 138 12.63 12.69 -28.04
N PRO A 139 13.66 12.86 -28.89
CA PRO A 139 13.53 13.61 -30.13
C PRO A 139 12.57 12.98 -31.15
N ARG A 140 11.47 13.67 -31.48
CA ARG A 140 10.41 13.24 -32.40
C ARG A 140 10.66 13.77 -33.82
N PRO A 141 10.19 13.10 -34.90
CA PRO A 141 10.39 13.59 -36.26
C PRO A 141 9.82 15.00 -36.50
N LEU A 142 10.48 15.78 -37.35
CA LEU A 142 9.88 16.99 -37.91
C LEU A 142 8.88 16.61 -39.01
N CYS A 143 7.72 17.27 -39.04
CA CYS A 143 6.77 17.12 -40.14
C CYS A 143 7.35 17.72 -41.44
N GLN A 144 7.07 17.07 -42.57
CA GLN A 144 7.57 17.46 -43.88
C GLN A 144 6.56 18.35 -44.64
N ASN A 145 5.25 18.17 -44.41
CA ASN A 145 4.21 18.91 -45.14
C ASN A 145 3.56 20.05 -44.32
N GLN A 146 3.93 20.21 -43.05
CA GLN A 146 3.45 21.31 -42.20
C GLN A 146 4.57 21.91 -41.33
N SER A 147 4.64 23.23 -41.27
CA SER A 147 5.66 23.98 -40.52
C SER A 147 5.27 24.29 -39.08
N SER A 148 4.00 24.18 -38.70
CA SER A 148 3.50 24.50 -37.35
C SER A 148 2.41 23.53 -36.91
N GLY A 149 2.31 23.29 -35.60
CA GLY A 149 1.39 22.33 -35.00
C GLY A 149 1.98 20.92 -34.87
N TRP A 150 1.13 20.00 -34.39
CA TRP A 150 1.41 18.56 -34.33
C TRP A 150 0.73 17.86 -35.51
N GLY A 151 1.26 16.71 -35.93
CA GLY A 151 0.70 15.94 -37.05
C GLY A 151 1.12 14.48 -37.02
N TYR A 152 0.70 13.75 -38.05
CA TYR A 152 1.00 12.33 -38.21
C TYR A 152 1.34 12.04 -39.67
N GLU A 153 2.60 11.69 -39.93
CA GLU A 153 3.15 11.46 -41.27
C GLU A 153 4.01 10.19 -41.24
N ASN A 154 4.09 9.45 -42.36
CA ASN A 154 4.96 8.28 -42.49
C ASN A 154 4.83 7.25 -41.33
N GLY A 155 3.60 7.06 -40.82
CA GLY A 155 3.28 6.09 -39.77
C GLY A 155 3.64 6.52 -38.34
N GLN A 156 3.95 7.79 -38.09
CA GLN A 156 4.37 8.28 -36.78
C GLN A 156 3.99 9.75 -36.53
N SER A 157 3.89 10.13 -35.26
CA SER A 157 3.59 11.52 -34.87
C SER A 157 4.81 12.43 -35.10
N CYS A 158 4.58 13.62 -35.62
CA CYS A 158 5.61 14.60 -35.97
C CYS A 158 5.25 16.01 -35.44
N ILE A 159 6.26 16.88 -35.37
CA ILE A 159 6.11 18.29 -34.94
C ILE A 159 6.50 19.23 -36.08
N GLY A 160 5.71 20.26 -36.34
CA GLY A 160 6.05 21.31 -37.31
C GLY A 160 7.24 22.15 -36.82
N ARG A 161 8.23 22.37 -37.69
CA ARG A 161 9.51 23.04 -37.35
C ARG A 161 9.35 24.35 -36.57
N THR A 162 8.53 25.28 -37.04
CA THR A 162 8.31 26.58 -36.39
C THR A 162 7.69 26.43 -35.00
N THR A 163 6.86 25.40 -34.78
CA THR A 163 6.39 25.06 -33.42
C THR A 163 7.55 24.54 -32.58
N CYS A 164 8.36 23.62 -33.10
CA CYS A 164 9.55 23.12 -32.40
C CYS A 164 10.54 24.23 -32.01
N GLU A 165 10.74 25.23 -32.86
CA GLU A 165 11.65 26.36 -32.65
C GLU A 165 11.04 27.47 -31.76
N SER A 166 9.72 27.44 -31.51
CA SER A 166 9.01 28.45 -30.71
C SER A 166 8.97 28.19 -29.19
N GLN A 167 9.49 27.04 -28.74
CA GLN A 167 9.53 26.68 -27.31
C GLN A 167 10.60 27.45 -26.52
N SER A 168 10.44 27.54 -25.20
CA SER A 168 11.42 28.13 -24.29
C SER A 168 12.01 27.10 -23.33
N GLY A 169 13.34 27.03 -23.26
CA GLY A 169 14.08 26.07 -22.43
C GLY A 169 15.16 25.33 -23.22
N ASN A 170 15.53 24.12 -22.77
CA ASN A 170 16.60 23.31 -23.36
C ASN A 170 16.15 22.39 -24.52
N GLY A 171 14.95 22.60 -25.06
CA GLY A 171 14.45 21.89 -26.25
C GLY A 171 14.60 22.71 -27.53
N GLY A 172 14.43 22.06 -28.69
CA GLY A 172 14.55 22.69 -30.01
C GLY A 172 14.76 21.67 -31.12
N VAL A 173 15.05 22.13 -32.33
CA VAL A 173 15.49 21.24 -33.41
C VAL A 173 16.92 20.77 -33.15
N VAL A 174 17.12 19.45 -33.16
CA VAL A 174 18.40 18.78 -32.94
C VAL A 174 18.78 17.95 -34.17
N SER A 175 20.05 17.95 -34.55
CA SER A 175 20.56 17.27 -35.74
C SER A 175 21.51 16.12 -35.39
N SER A 176 21.08 14.89 -35.69
CA SER A 176 21.90 13.69 -35.48
C SER A 176 22.57 13.27 -36.78
N CYS A 177 23.91 13.31 -36.81
CA CYS A 177 24.73 12.97 -37.98
C CYS A 177 25.63 11.77 -37.67
N SER A 178 25.51 10.66 -38.41
CA SER A 178 26.29 9.44 -38.16
C SER A 178 27.59 9.40 -38.98
N GLY A 179 28.74 9.70 -38.36
CA GLY A 179 30.04 9.56 -39.05
C GLY A 179 31.32 9.86 -38.24
N SER A 180 32.13 8.82 -38.04
CA SER A 180 33.58 8.84 -37.71
C SER A 180 34.02 9.31 -36.30
N SER A 181 35.22 8.86 -35.91
CA SER A 181 35.74 8.96 -34.54
C SER A 181 37.28 9.10 -34.47
N SER A 182 37.81 9.41 -33.28
CA SER A 182 39.23 9.55 -32.89
C SER A 182 39.97 10.80 -33.42
N SER A 183 40.69 11.56 -32.59
CA SER A 183 42.03 11.17 -32.10
C SER A 183 42.54 12.05 -30.95
N SER A 184 43.69 11.69 -30.40
CA SER A 184 44.29 12.16 -29.14
C SER A 184 44.97 13.54 -29.17
N SER A 185 45.12 14.14 -28.00
CA SER A 185 46.34 14.90 -27.67
C SER A 185 46.72 14.65 -26.21
N SER A 186 48.03 14.63 -25.92
CA SER A 186 48.58 14.42 -24.58
C SER A 186 49.53 15.56 -24.21
N SER A 187 49.62 15.86 -22.92
CA SER A 187 50.66 16.75 -22.38
C SER A 187 51.09 16.26 -20.99
N SER A 188 52.38 16.36 -20.72
CA SER A 188 53.02 15.84 -19.51
C SER A 188 53.70 16.97 -18.72
N SER A 189 53.69 16.87 -17.40
CA SER A 189 54.63 17.58 -16.52
C SER A 189 54.80 16.78 -15.22
N SER A 190 55.95 16.93 -14.56
CA SER A 190 56.44 15.94 -13.60
C SER A 190 57.26 16.56 -12.45
N SER A 191 56.92 16.19 -11.21
CA SER A 191 57.75 16.31 -10.00
C SER A 191 57.07 15.49 -8.89
N SER A 192 57.66 14.42 -8.33
CA SER A 192 58.73 14.40 -7.31
C SER A 192 58.38 15.23 -6.05
N SER A 193 58.51 14.73 -4.81
CA SER A 193 59.47 13.71 -4.33
C SER A 193 59.03 12.91 -3.09
N SER A 194 59.85 11.89 -2.77
CA SER A 194 60.04 11.16 -1.50
C SER A 194 60.00 12.03 -0.21
N SER A 195 59.91 11.49 1.03
CA SER A 195 60.57 10.26 1.55
C SER A 195 59.98 9.63 2.82
N SER A 196 60.47 8.42 3.15
CA SER A 196 60.07 7.52 4.26
C SER A 196 61.03 7.48 5.47
N SER A 197 60.51 7.29 6.68
CA SER A 197 61.13 6.58 7.86
C SER A 197 60.16 6.67 9.07
N SER A 198 59.73 5.62 9.79
CA SER A 198 60.49 4.71 10.71
C SER A 198 61.30 5.46 11.80
N SER A 199 61.34 5.06 13.09
CA SER A 199 61.04 3.78 13.77
C SER A 199 60.84 3.94 15.30
N SER A 200 60.49 2.84 15.99
CA SER A 200 60.89 2.43 17.39
C SER A 200 60.86 3.45 18.56
N SER A 201 60.13 3.31 19.69
CA SER A 201 59.76 2.19 20.60
C SER A 201 60.70 1.92 21.81
N SER A 202 60.31 2.38 23.01
CA SER A 202 60.61 1.77 24.33
C SER A 202 59.80 2.50 25.44
N SER A 203 59.10 1.94 26.44
CA SER A 203 58.99 0.60 27.09
C SER A 203 59.79 0.37 28.39
N SER A 204 59.12 0.50 29.53
CA SER A 204 59.51 -0.02 30.86
C SER A 204 58.24 -0.06 31.75
N SER A 205 57.63 -1.22 32.03
CA SER A 205 57.81 -2.07 33.24
C SER A 205 57.41 -1.38 34.54
N SER A 206 56.64 -1.97 35.47
CA SER A 206 56.59 -3.37 35.97
C SER A 206 55.17 -3.73 36.43
N SER A 207 54.52 -4.86 36.08
CA SER A 207 54.80 -6.27 36.43
C SER A 207 54.70 -6.58 37.94
N SER A 208 54.14 -7.70 38.44
CA SER A 208 53.20 -8.74 37.94
C SER A 208 53.15 -9.90 38.95
N SER A 209 51.98 -10.50 39.23
CA SER A 209 51.83 -11.88 39.76
C SER A 209 50.34 -12.27 39.72
N SER A 210 49.86 -13.12 38.81
CA SER A 210 50.02 -14.60 38.73
C SER A 210 49.22 -15.33 39.84
N SER A 211 48.63 -16.51 39.66
CA SER A 211 48.67 -17.57 38.62
C SER A 211 47.54 -18.61 38.96
N SER A 212 47.10 -19.57 38.14
CA SER A 212 47.38 -19.95 36.74
C SER A 212 46.38 -21.02 36.25
N SER A 213 45.80 -20.81 35.06
CA SER A 213 45.48 -21.78 34.00
C SER A 213 45.12 -23.25 34.29
N SER A 214 44.02 -23.70 33.66
CA SER A 214 43.99 -24.96 32.88
C SER A 214 43.12 -24.75 31.62
N SER A 215 43.32 -25.57 30.58
CA SER A 215 42.81 -25.29 29.23
C SER A 215 42.34 -26.54 28.48
N SER A 216 41.15 -26.51 27.87
CA SER A 216 40.75 -27.52 26.86
C SER A 216 39.54 -27.10 26.02
N SER A 217 39.72 -27.07 24.69
CA SER A 217 38.78 -27.45 23.61
C SER A 217 37.30 -27.01 23.61
N SER A 218 36.87 -26.49 22.47
CA SER A 218 35.50 -26.08 22.12
C SER A 218 34.52 -27.21 21.79
N SER A 219 33.25 -27.04 22.19
CA SER A 219 32.07 -27.66 21.56
C SER A 219 30.83 -26.77 21.76
N SER A 220 29.93 -26.73 20.77
CA SER A 220 28.79 -25.79 20.71
C SER A 220 27.43 -26.48 20.94
N SER A 221 26.53 -25.87 21.72
CA SER A 221 25.04 -25.98 21.61
C SER A 221 24.28 -25.25 22.73
N GLY A 222 23.15 -24.61 22.40
CA GLY A 222 22.03 -24.33 23.32
C GLY A 222 22.09 -23.03 24.14
N GLY A 223 21.15 -22.11 23.87
CA GLY A 223 20.92 -20.89 24.67
C GLY A 223 19.71 -21.02 25.60
N SER A 224 19.68 -20.18 26.64
CA SER A 224 18.57 -20.06 27.60
C SER A 224 18.17 -18.59 27.73
N ASN A 225 16.88 -18.31 27.94
CA ASN A 225 16.37 -16.95 28.10
C ASN A 225 16.68 -16.40 29.48
N SER A 226 17.14 -15.15 29.56
CA SER A 226 17.34 -14.43 30.82
C SER A 226 16.26 -13.37 30.99
N ILE A 227 15.55 -13.43 32.12
CA ILE A 227 14.37 -12.60 32.39
C ILE A 227 14.60 -11.89 33.73
N THR A 228 14.43 -10.58 33.77
CA THR A 228 14.48 -9.76 34.99
C THR A 228 13.20 -8.95 35.12
N VAL A 229 12.40 -9.23 36.14
CA VAL A 229 11.23 -8.43 36.51
C VAL A 229 11.67 -7.37 37.52
N ARG A 230 11.29 -6.10 37.33
CA ARG A 230 11.47 -5.05 38.32
C ARG A 230 10.13 -4.75 38.99
N MET A 231 10.05 -4.97 40.30
CA MET A 231 8.79 -4.89 41.04
C MET A 231 8.99 -4.63 42.54
N SER A 232 7.94 -4.17 43.21
CA SER A 232 7.82 -4.06 44.67
C SER A 232 6.39 -4.33 45.12
N GLY A 233 6.25 -4.77 46.36
CA GLY A 233 4.95 -4.83 47.04
C GLY A 233 4.73 -3.63 47.97
N THR A 234 3.53 -3.49 48.52
CA THR A 234 3.18 -2.44 49.51
C THR A 234 3.64 -2.79 50.93
N VAL A 235 3.62 -4.07 51.30
CA VAL A 235 3.89 -4.58 52.66
C VAL A 235 5.15 -5.46 52.71
N GLY A 236 5.48 -6.18 51.64
CA GLY A 236 6.63 -7.09 51.56
C GLY A 236 6.30 -8.55 51.90
N GLU A 237 5.04 -8.96 51.76
CA GLU A 237 4.56 -10.35 51.87
C GLU A 237 3.91 -10.87 50.57
N GLU A 238 3.95 -10.05 49.50
CA GLU A 238 3.35 -10.32 48.20
C GLU A 238 4.14 -11.41 47.46
N ASN A 239 3.45 -12.44 46.97
CA ASN A 239 3.99 -13.58 46.26
C ASN A 239 3.67 -13.47 44.77
N VAL A 240 4.70 -13.15 43.98
CA VAL A 240 4.59 -13.02 42.52
C VAL A 240 5.26 -14.21 41.85
N SER A 241 4.55 -14.77 40.87
CA SER A 241 5.01 -15.83 39.99
C SER A 241 5.31 -15.29 38.59
N LEU A 242 6.49 -15.58 38.05
CA LEU A 242 6.73 -15.48 36.62
C LEU A 242 6.19 -16.73 35.95
N GLN A 243 5.29 -16.57 35.00
CA GLN A 243 4.68 -17.64 34.23
C GLN A 243 5.05 -17.50 32.76
N ILE A 244 5.32 -18.62 32.08
CA ILE A 244 5.51 -18.67 30.62
C ILE A 244 4.64 -19.78 30.05
N ALA A 245 3.83 -19.47 29.03
CA ALA A 245 2.84 -20.39 28.45
C ALA A 245 1.93 -21.05 29.51
N GLY A 246 1.53 -20.29 30.53
CA GLY A 246 0.74 -20.77 31.66
C GLY A 246 1.45 -21.75 32.59
N GLN A 247 2.80 -21.82 32.57
CA GLN A 247 3.61 -22.60 33.51
C GLN A 247 4.42 -21.67 34.40
N THR A 248 4.27 -21.79 35.73
CA THR A 248 5.11 -21.07 36.69
C THR A 248 6.56 -21.50 36.59
N ILE A 249 7.44 -20.55 36.31
CA ILE A 249 8.88 -20.73 36.14
C ILE A 249 9.63 -20.48 37.45
N GLN A 250 9.19 -19.46 38.19
CA GLN A 250 9.77 -19.03 39.46
C GLN A 250 8.73 -18.23 40.23
N SER A 251 8.79 -18.28 41.56
CA SER A 251 8.06 -17.40 42.46
C SER A 251 9.00 -16.65 43.40
N TRP A 252 8.59 -15.46 43.84
CA TRP A 252 9.31 -14.63 44.80
C TRP A 252 8.34 -13.94 45.76
N THR A 253 8.71 -13.86 47.03
CA THR A 253 8.14 -12.86 47.95
C THR A 253 8.82 -11.52 47.70
N LEU A 254 8.04 -10.45 47.59
CA LEU A 254 8.55 -9.12 47.25
C LEU A 254 9.12 -8.37 48.47
N THR A 255 9.74 -7.22 48.20
CA THR A 255 10.08 -6.23 49.22
C THR A 255 9.33 -4.93 48.95
N THR A 256 9.17 -4.08 49.98
CA THR A 256 8.59 -2.73 49.87
C THR A 256 9.44 -1.72 49.09
N SER A 257 10.61 -2.14 48.59
CA SER A 257 11.48 -1.36 47.72
C SER A 257 11.52 -1.98 46.31
N MET A 258 11.45 -1.14 45.28
CA MET A 258 11.47 -1.55 43.87
C MET A 258 12.78 -2.26 43.50
N MET A 259 12.74 -3.58 43.32
CA MET A 259 13.90 -4.47 43.20
C MET A 259 13.85 -5.33 41.93
N ASN A 260 15.02 -5.78 41.47
CA ASN A 260 15.17 -6.62 40.28
C ASN A 260 15.20 -8.11 40.66
N TYR A 261 14.32 -8.91 40.07
CA TYR A 261 14.16 -10.34 40.28
C TYR A 261 14.48 -11.10 38.98
N THR A 262 15.64 -11.76 38.93
CA THR A 262 16.16 -12.41 37.71
C THR A 262 16.01 -13.93 37.76
N VAL A 263 15.62 -14.54 36.64
CA VAL A 263 15.62 -16.00 36.41
C VAL A 263 16.07 -16.33 34.98
N ASN A 264 16.75 -17.47 34.81
CA ASN A 264 17.11 -18.01 33.51
C ASN A 264 16.26 -19.26 33.22
N THR A 265 15.67 -19.36 32.02
CA THR A 265 14.74 -20.44 31.67
C THR A 265 14.79 -20.81 30.19
N ASN A 266 14.43 -22.05 29.87
CA ASN A 266 14.29 -22.53 28.50
C ASN A 266 12.83 -22.50 28.00
N SER A 267 11.88 -22.14 28.87
CA SER A 267 10.48 -21.97 28.48
C SER A 267 10.30 -20.75 27.58
N THR A 268 9.36 -20.85 26.64
CA THR A 268 8.98 -19.80 25.68
C THR A 268 7.46 -19.83 25.47
N GLY A 269 6.89 -18.72 25.00
CA GLY A 269 5.44 -18.51 24.91
C GLY A 269 5.03 -17.21 25.60
N GLU A 270 3.74 -17.07 25.89
CA GLU A 270 3.22 -15.88 26.58
C GLU A 270 3.87 -15.70 27.96
N LEU A 271 4.48 -14.54 28.24
CA LEU A 271 5.05 -14.19 29.54
C LEU A 271 4.01 -13.44 30.37
N ARG A 272 3.75 -13.92 31.60
CA ARG A 272 2.90 -13.24 32.58
C ARG A 272 3.65 -13.04 33.90
N VAL A 273 3.52 -11.85 34.47
CA VAL A 273 3.90 -11.56 35.86
C VAL A 273 2.62 -11.59 36.67
N ALA A 274 2.46 -12.62 37.51
CA ALA A 274 1.19 -12.93 38.16
C ALA A 274 1.30 -12.90 39.69
N PHE A 275 0.49 -12.06 40.32
CA PHE A 275 0.32 -11.94 41.77
C PHE A 275 -0.69 -13.00 42.26
N THR A 276 -0.40 -13.65 43.40
CA THR A 276 -1.01 -14.96 43.76
C THR A 276 -1.30 -15.17 45.26
N ASN A 277 -1.38 -14.11 46.05
CA ASN A 277 -1.79 -14.17 47.46
C ASN A 277 -2.44 -12.85 47.95
N ASP A 278 -3.19 -12.17 47.09
CA ASP A 278 -3.99 -11.00 47.46
C ASP A 278 -4.77 -11.26 48.76
N SER A 279 -4.53 -10.40 49.75
CA SER A 279 -5.25 -10.41 51.02
C SER A 279 -4.99 -9.14 51.83
N GLY A 280 -5.95 -8.21 51.79
CA GLY A 280 -5.94 -6.99 52.60
C GLY A 280 -5.34 -5.80 51.86
N ASP A 281 -4.20 -5.29 52.33
CA ASP A 281 -3.52 -4.10 51.79
C ASP A 281 -2.31 -4.49 50.90
N LEU A 282 -2.31 -5.70 50.32
CA LEU A 282 -1.23 -6.26 49.51
C LEU A 282 -1.42 -5.90 48.02
N ASP A 283 -0.75 -4.85 47.56
CA ASP A 283 -0.65 -4.51 46.14
C ASP A 283 0.77 -4.77 45.61
N VAL A 284 0.89 -5.05 44.32
CA VAL A 284 2.18 -5.14 43.61
C VAL A 284 2.28 -4.06 42.55
N GLN A 285 3.39 -3.31 42.56
CA GLN A 285 3.81 -2.44 41.46
C GLN A 285 4.87 -3.17 40.63
N VAL A 286 4.64 -3.31 39.33
CA VAL A 286 5.63 -3.83 38.36
C VAL A 286 6.05 -2.69 37.46
N ASP A 287 7.33 -2.31 37.48
CA ASP A 287 7.90 -1.25 36.65
C ASP A 287 8.11 -1.76 35.21
N TYR A 288 8.89 -2.84 35.07
CA TYR A 288 9.16 -3.45 33.76
C TYR A 288 9.57 -4.92 33.85
N VAL A 289 9.57 -5.59 32.70
CA VAL A 289 10.25 -6.87 32.48
C VAL A 289 11.34 -6.68 31.42
N ILE A 290 12.57 -7.08 31.73
CA ILE A 290 13.64 -7.22 30.73
C ILE A 290 13.74 -8.69 30.33
N VAL A 291 13.56 -8.99 29.04
CA VAL A 291 13.78 -10.32 28.45
C VAL A 291 14.93 -10.24 27.46
N ASN A 292 15.98 -11.02 27.66
CA ASN A 292 17.16 -11.11 26.78
C ASN A 292 17.79 -9.74 26.43
N GLY A 293 17.65 -8.73 27.30
CA GLY A 293 18.16 -7.37 27.10
C GLY A 293 17.20 -6.39 26.42
N VAL A 294 15.95 -6.79 26.13
CA VAL A 294 14.86 -5.92 25.67
C VAL A 294 13.93 -5.62 26.85
N THR A 295 13.62 -4.35 27.10
CA THR A 295 12.71 -3.90 28.16
C THR A 295 11.28 -3.80 27.65
N TYR A 296 10.33 -4.28 28.47
CA TYR A 296 8.89 -4.19 28.25
C TYR A 296 8.27 -3.49 29.47
N GLN A 297 7.71 -2.30 29.25
CA GLN A 297 7.13 -1.42 30.28
C GLN A 297 5.76 -1.94 30.70
N ALA A 298 5.46 -2.05 32.01
CA ALA A 298 4.23 -2.68 32.49
C ALA A 298 2.95 -1.89 32.11
N GLU A 299 3.06 -0.58 32.04
CA GLU A 299 2.00 0.36 31.66
C GLU A 299 1.60 0.28 30.16
N ASP A 300 2.42 -0.35 29.32
CA ASP A 300 2.28 -0.46 27.86
C ASP A 300 1.82 -1.88 27.40
N GLN A 301 1.33 -2.71 28.33
CA GLN A 301 1.03 -4.13 28.06
C GLN A 301 -0.42 -4.44 27.70
N GLN A 302 -0.62 -5.59 27.04
CA GLN A 302 -1.89 -5.93 26.38
C GLN A 302 -3.05 -6.23 27.35
N ASP A 303 -2.76 -6.72 28.56
CA ASP A 303 -3.76 -6.97 29.59
C ASP A 303 -3.15 -6.90 31.01
N ASN A 304 -3.93 -6.38 31.96
CA ASN A 304 -3.64 -6.45 33.39
C ASN A 304 -4.89 -6.95 34.15
N THR A 305 -4.94 -8.26 34.40
CA THR A 305 -6.08 -8.91 35.07
C THR A 305 -6.12 -8.74 36.59
N GLY A 306 -5.09 -8.12 37.20
CA GLY A 306 -5.10 -7.74 38.62
C GLY A 306 -5.37 -6.26 38.86
N ALA A 307 -5.57 -5.44 37.81
CA ALA A 307 -5.93 -4.04 37.97
C ALA A 307 -7.35 -3.89 38.54
N TYR A 308 -7.53 -2.92 39.44
CA TYR A 308 -8.80 -2.59 40.07
C TYR A 308 -9.39 -1.30 39.47
N ASP A 309 -10.60 -1.39 38.91
CA ASP A 309 -11.39 -0.23 38.47
C ASP A 309 -12.83 -0.39 38.99
N GLY A 310 -13.00 -0.24 40.31
CA GLY A 310 -14.24 -0.51 41.03
C GLY A 310 -14.49 -2.01 41.31
N GLU A 311 -14.10 -2.88 40.38
CA GLU A 311 -14.00 -4.33 40.54
C GLU A 311 -12.65 -4.84 39.98
N CYS A 312 -12.22 -6.04 40.38
CA CYS A 312 -10.94 -6.63 39.94
C CYS A 312 -11.00 -7.12 38.49
N GLY A 313 -9.93 -6.89 37.72
CA GLY A 313 -9.76 -7.40 36.36
C GLY A 313 -10.31 -6.50 35.25
N GLY A 314 -10.46 -5.20 35.52
CA GLY A 314 -11.05 -4.22 34.59
C GLY A 314 -10.05 -3.37 33.77
N GLY A 315 -8.76 -3.35 34.12
CA GLY A 315 -7.77 -2.42 33.55
C GLY A 315 -6.89 -2.98 32.43
N SER A 316 -6.36 -2.11 31.58
CA SER A 316 -5.46 -2.49 30.47
C SER A 316 -4.21 -1.61 30.28
N TYR A 317 -3.96 -0.61 31.13
CA TYR A 317 -2.77 0.26 31.07
C TYR A 317 -2.37 0.69 32.49
N SER A 318 -1.78 -0.22 33.26
CA SER A 318 -1.39 0.04 34.65
C SER A 318 -0.26 -0.88 35.11
N GLU A 319 0.73 -0.30 35.80
CA GLU A 319 1.80 -0.99 36.53
C GLU A 319 1.32 -1.71 37.82
N MET A 320 0.10 -1.41 38.29
CA MET A 320 -0.43 -1.93 39.56
C MET A 320 -1.25 -3.22 39.39
N LEU A 321 -0.93 -4.23 40.19
CA LEU A 321 -1.75 -5.39 40.50
C LEU A 321 -2.33 -5.21 41.90
N HIS A 322 -3.62 -4.88 41.96
CA HIS A 322 -4.41 -4.64 43.19
C HIS A 322 -5.20 -5.87 43.65
N CYS A 323 -5.28 -6.91 42.81
CA CYS A 323 -5.93 -8.18 43.12
C CYS A 323 -5.12 -9.36 42.55
N ASP A 324 -5.42 -10.58 43.00
CA ASP A 324 -4.93 -11.82 42.37
C ASP A 324 -5.18 -11.79 40.86
N GLY A 325 -4.12 -11.84 40.06
CA GLY A 325 -4.16 -11.51 38.64
C GLY A 325 -2.77 -11.37 38.02
N SER A 326 -2.67 -10.89 36.78
CA SER A 326 -1.40 -10.82 36.05
C SER A 326 -1.32 -9.71 35.01
N ILE A 327 -0.11 -9.18 34.79
CA ILE A 327 0.23 -8.37 33.61
C ILE A 327 0.79 -9.30 32.51
N GLY A 328 0.23 -9.21 31.30
CA GLY A 328 0.60 -10.03 30.14
C GLY A 328 1.52 -9.32 29.15
N PHE A 329 2.78 -9.76 29.08
CA PHE A 329 3.84 -9.15 28.28
C PHE A 329 3.97 -9.74 26.85
N GLY A 330 2.87 -10.25 26.29
CA GLY A 330 2.86 -10.98 25.03
C GLY A 330 3.83 -12.18 25.03
N ASN A 331 4.42 -12.50 23.88
CA ASN A 331 5.47 -13.55 23.75
C ASN A 331 6.84 -12.90 23.43
N PRO A 332 7.62 -12.49 24.44
CA PRO A 332 8.88 -11.76 24.25
C PRO A 332 10.04 -12.65 23.80
N PHE A 333 9.81 -13.95 23.53
CA PHE A 333 10.85 -14.91 23.15
C PHE A 333 10.96 -15.13 21.64
N THR A 334 9.98 -14.68 20.85
CA THR A 334 9.96 -14.87 19.38
C THR A 334 10.71 -13.77 18.63
N GLY A 335 11.99 -13.57 18.97
CA GLY A 335 12.88 -12.69 18.22
C GLY A 335 14.01 -12.12 19.07
N SER A 336 15.23 -12.11 18.53
CA SER A 336 16.35 -11.33 19.07
C SER A 336 17.32 -10.99 17.93
N SER A 337 17.71 -9.73 17.72
CA SER A 337 17.23 -8.49 18.36
C SER A 337 17.73 -7.28 17.57
N SER A 338 16.94 -6.22 17.49
CA SER A 338 17.36 -4.89 17.04
C SER A 338 17.08 -3.88 18.14
N SER A 339 17.99 -3.79 19.11
CA SER A 339 17.97 -2.75 20.14
C SER A 339 19.12 -1.77 19.92
N SER A 340 18.76 -0.53 19.56
CA SER A 340 19.54 0.70 19.71
C SER A 340 19.14 1.42 21.01
N SER A 341 18.96 0.68 22.12
CA SER A 341 20.01 0.50 23.13
C SER A 341 20.48 1.80 23.82
N SER A 342 19.90 2.06 24.99
CA SER A 342 20.67 1.80 26.21
C SER A 342 20.18 0.45 26.81
N SER A 343 21.02 -0.58 27.01
CA SER A 343 22.45 -0.70 26.71
C SER A 343 22.93 -2.18 26.65
N SER A 344 23.98 -2.43 25.86
CA SER A 344 24.99 -3.52 25.99
C SER A 344 24.66 -5.01 25.75
N SER A 345 25.60 -5.65 25.02
CA SER A 345 26.07 -7.06 25.10
C SER A 345 25.28 -8.25 24.51
N SER A 346 25.46 -8.44 23.19
CA SER A 346 26.16 -9.60 22.57
C SER A 346 25.69 -11.07 22.74
N SER A 347 25.38 -11.69 21.57
CA SER A 347 25.81 -13.04 21.09
C SER A 347 25.28 -14.34 21.75
N SER A 348 25.11 -15.48 21.07
CA SER A 348 24.95 -15.82 19.63
C SER A 348 24.73 -17.34 19.41
N SER A 349 23.96 -17.75 18.37
CA SER A 349 24.03 -19.05 17.64
C SER A 349 23.76 -20.38 18.38
N SER A 350 23.22 -21.46 17.77
CA SER A 350 22.55 -21.69 16.46
C SER A 350 21.96 -23.11 16.37
N SER A 351 21.10 -23.37 15.36
CA SER A 351 20.91 -24.67 14.63
C SER A 351 20.36 -25.89 15.40
N SER A 352 19.60 -26.84 14.83
CA SER A 352 18.97 -27.01 13.49
C SER A 352 18.17 -28.33 13.47
N SER A 353 17.15 -28.60 12.64
CA SER A 353 16.18 -27.77 11.87
C SER A 353 15.27 -28.71 11.06
N SER A 354 13.94 -28.50 10.99
CA SER A 354 13.08 -29.24 10.04
C SER A 354 11.87 -28.43 9.57
N SER A 355 11.83 -28.20 8.26
CA SER A 355 10.82 -27.50 7.46
C SER A 355 9.34 -27.80 7.75
N SER A 356 8.53 -26.73 7.83
CA SER A 356 7.19 -26.67 7.24
C SER A 356 6.83 -25.22 6.85
N SER A 357 6.03 -25.09 5.79
CA SER A 357 5.72 -23.85 5.07
C SER A 357 4.67 -22.96 5.77
N SER A 358 4.90 -21.65 5.74
CA SER A 358 3.91 -20.56 5.58
C SER A 358 2.51 -20.69 6.21
N SER A 359 2.23 -19.83 7.20
CA SER A 359 0.88 -19.30 7.47
C SER A 359 0.99 -17.82 7.83
N SER A 360 0.42 -16.94 7.00
CA SER A 360 0.26 -15.53 7.32
C SER A 360 -0.97 -15.33 8.22
N SER A 361 -0.74 -14.92 9.45
CA SER A 361 -1.76 -14.44 10.39
C SER A 361 -1.23 -13.13 10.96
N GLY A 362 -1.89 -11.99 10.79
CA GLY A 362 -3.34 -11.83 10.95
C GLY A 362 -3.69 -11.13 12.26
N GLY A 363 -2.72 -10.52 12.95
CA GLY A 363 -2.98 -9.59 14.04
C GLY A 363 -3.86 -8.44 13.56
N SER A 364 -4.89 -8.11 14.33
CA SER A 364 -5.83 -7.03 13.99
C SER A 364 -5.09 -5.69 14.04
N ARG A 365 -4.88 -5.06 12.89
CA ARG A 365 -4.31 -3.71 12.83
C ARG A 365 -5.29 -2.72 13.46
N ASN A 366 -4.77 -1.81 14.29
CA ASN A 366 -5.58 -0.76 14.92
C ASN A 366 -5.83 0.37 13.93
N TYR A 367 -6.79 0.18 13.02
CA TYR A 367 -7.29 1.26 12.18
C TYR A 367 -7.92 2.37 13.04
N PRO A 368 -7.71 3.66 12.71
CA PRO A 368 -8.37 4.75 13.41
C PRO A 368 -9.91 4.67 13.28
N PRO A 369 -10.67 5.33 14.18
CA PRO A 369 -12.09 5.57 13.98
C PRO A 369 -12.36 6.23 12.61
N PHE A 370 -13.56 6.01 12.06
CA PHE A 370 -13.94 6.61 10.78
C PHE A 370 -13.87 8.14 10.87
N PHE A 371 -13.03 8.75 10.02
CA PHE A 371 -12.76 10.18 10.00
C PHE A 371 -13.27 10.87 8.74
N VAL A 372 -13.49 12.19 8.83
CA VAL A 372 -13.55 13.09 7.69
C VAL A 372 -12.40 14.09 7.80
N GLY A 373 -11.37 13.92 6.98
CA GLY A 373 -10.12 14.67 7.01
C GLY A 373 -9.93 15.63 5.84
N ASN A 374 -8.80 16.34 5.85
CA ASN A 374 -8.41 17.26 4.78
C ASN A 374 -6.88 17.40 4.69
N ILE A 375 -6.43 18.10 3.66
CA ILE A 375 -5.03 18.56 3.57
C ILE A 375 -4.77 19.86 4.34
N THR A 376 -3.50 20.17 4.51
CA THR A 376 -3.00 21.53 4.78
C THR A 376 -3.46 22.54 3.70
N THR A 377 -3.15 23.82 3.90
CA THR A 377 -3.46 24.88 2.93
C THR A 377 -2.23 25.76 2.75
N ASN A 378 -1.66 25.78 1.55
CA ASN A 378 -0.47 26.57 1.19
C ASN A 378 0.74 26.34 2.12
N GLY A 379 1.03 25.09 2.49
CA GLY A 379 2.18 24.76 3.34
C GLY A 379 1.96 24.98 4.85
N SER A 380 0.71 24.99 5.33
CA SER A 380 0.38 25.27 6.74
C SER A 380 -0.99 24.72 7.16
N VAL A 381 -1.14 24.45 8.46
CA VAL A 381 -2.44 24.14 9.07
C VAL A 381 -3.19 25.43 9.39
N ARG A 382 -4.48 25.50 9.02
CA ARG A 382 -5.34 26.66 9.31
C ARG A 382 -5.90 26.62 10.74
N SER A 383 -6.13 27.79 11.33
CA SER A 383 -6.73 27.94 12.66
C SER A 383 -8.18 27.46 12.79
N ASP A 384 -8.86 27.17 11.68
CA ASP A 384 -10.21 26.58 11.64
C ASP A 384 -10.24 25.08 11.28
N PHE A 385 -9.08 24.43 11.13
CA PHE A 385 -9.00 23.03 10.69
C PHE A 385 -9.77 22.07 11.60
N SER A 386 -9.51 22.11 12.91
CA SER A 386 -10.18 21.27 13.92
C SER A 386 -11.65 21.65 14.18
N GLN A 387 -12.20 22.66 13.51
CA GLN A 387 -13.65 22.94 13.53
C GLN A 387 -14.41 22.03 12.54
N TYR A 388 -13.71 21.44 11.58
CA TYR A 388 -14.31 20.76 10.43
C TYR A 388 -13.78 19.35 10.19
N TRP A 389 -12.50 19.07 10.51
CA TRP A 389 -11.79 17.87 10.05
C TRP A 389 -11.16 17.07 11.19
N ASP A 390 -11.25 15.74 11.11
CA ASP A 390 -10.77 14.80 12.14
C ASP A 390 -9.42 14.15 11.81
N GLN A 391 -8.86 14.42 10.62
CA GLN A 391 -7.64 13.79 10.11
C GLN A 391 -6.90 14.78 9.21
N ILE A 392 -5.56 14.81 9.24
CA ILE A 392 -4.75 15.72 8.44
C ILE A 392 -3.75 15.00 7.54
N THR A 393 -3.63 15.48 6.30
CA THR A 393 -2.64 15.02 5.32
C THR A 393 -1.77 16.21 4.91
N PRO A 394 -0.42 16.11 4.88
CA PRO A 394 0.42 17.12 4.23
C PRO A 394 0.17 17.11 2.71
N GLU A 395 -0.23 18.24 2.13
CA GLU A 395 -0.44 18.36 0.66
C GLU A 395 0.88 18.17 -0.11
N ASN A 396 1.96 18.73 0.43
CA ASN A 396 3.27 18.75 -0.21
C ASN A 396 4.45 18.60 0.76
N GLU A 397 4.24 18.95 2.03
CA GLU A 397 5.26 19.08 3.07
C GLU A 397 5.86 17.72 3.48
N GLY A 398 5.13 16.62 3.24
CA GLY A 398 5.56 15.25 3.50
C GLY A 398 6.16 14.50 2.31
N LYS A 399 6.22 15.12 1.12
CA LYS A 399 6.76 14.50 -0.10
C LYS A 399 8.28 14.56 -0.11
N TRP A 400 8.94 13.46 -0.51
CA TRP A 400 10.39 13.30 -0.36
C TRP A 400 11.22 14.48 -0.92
N GLY A 401 10.94 14.96 -2.14
CA GLY A 401 11.65 16.10 -2.72
C GLY A 401 11.38 17.46 -2.06
N SER A 402 10.32 17.59 -1.26
CA SER A 402 10.05 18.79 -0.44
C SER A 402 10.88 18.81 0.84
N VAL A 403 11.13 17.63 1.41
CA VAL A 403 11.93 17.46 2.63
C VAL A 403 13.42 17.36 2.29
N GLU A 404 13.80 16.56 1.31
CA GLU A 404 15.20 16.26 0.97
C GLU A 404 15.60 16.76 -0.43
N GLY A 405 15.26 18.02 -0.74
CA GLY A 405 15.63 18.66 -2.01
C GLY A 405 17.14 18.72 -2.29
N THR A 406 17.98 18.48 -1.27
CA THR A 406 19.42 18.21 -1.37
C THR A 406 19.74 16.99 -0.53
N ARG A 407 20.46 16.01 -1.11
CA ARG A 407 20.86 14.76 -0.46
C ARG A 407 21.56 15.02 0.87
N ASP A 408 21.28 14.18 1.87
CA ASP A 408 21.78 14.28 3.25
C ASP A 408 21.34 15.56 4.01
N GLN A 409 20.39 16.35 3.48
CA GLN A 409 19.99 17.66 4.03
C GLN A 409 18.47 17.85 4.11
N TYR A 410 17.89 17.28 5.17
CA TYR A 410 16.45 17.36 5.44
C TYR A 410 15.95 18.72 5.93
N ASN A 411 14.85 19.18 5.33
CA ASN A 411 14.04 20.33 5.71
C ASN A 411 12.73 19.87 6.38
N TRP A 412 12.82 19.32 7.58
CA TRP A 412 11.66 18.78 8.31
C TRP A 412 10.65 19.84 8.81
N GLY A 413 11.08 21.09 8.99
CA GLY A 413 10.33 22.12 9.72
C GLY A 413 8.86 22.36 9.30
N PRO A 414 8.50 22.36 8.00
CA PRO A 414 7.10 22.47 7.58
C PRO A 414 6.24 21.26 8.00
N LEU A 415 6.82 20.06 8.00
CA LEU A 415 6.16 18.83 8.41
C LEU A 415 6.10 18.67 9.94
N ASP A 416 7.17 19.08 10.64
CA ASP A 416 7.20 19.17 12.12
C ASP A 416 6.01 19.97 12.64
N ALA A 417 5.74 21.14 12.04
CA ALA A 417 4.61 22.00 12.43
C ALA A 417 3.23 21.35 12.25
N ILE A 418 3.09 20.42 11.28
CA ILE A 418 1.87 19.66 11.06
C ILE A 418 1.72 18.59 12.15
N TYR A 419 2.78 17.83 12.45
CA TYR A 419 2.77 16.81 13.50
C TYR A 419 2.62 17.41 14.90
N ASP A 420 3.22 18.57 15.18
CA ASP A 420 3.03 19.30 16.44
C ASP A 420 1.56 19.72 16.62
N TYR A 421 0.94 20.28 15.58
CA TYR A 421 -0.49 20.59 15.60
C TYR A 421 -1.36 19.33 15.77
N ALA A 422 -1.05 18.28 15.01
CA ALA A 422 -1.79 17.01 15.02
C ALA A 422 -1.79 16.37 16.41
N ARG A 423 -0.60 16.20 17.01
CA ARG A 423 -0.41 15.69 18.38
C ARG A 423 -1.11 16.57 19.42
N ALA A 424 -0.99 17.90 19.31
CA ALA A 424 -1.62 18.82 20.26
C ALA A 424 -3.16 18.83 20.22
N ASN A 425 -3.78 18.32 19.15
CA ASN A 425 -5.23 18.26 18.97
C ASN A 425 -5.79 16.81 18.94
N GLY A 426 -4.94 15.78 19.04
CA GLY A 426 -5.35 14.38 18.91
C GLY A 426 -5.81 13.97 17.50
N ILE A 427 -5.37 14.69 16.47
CA ILE A 427 -5.78 14.49 15.08
C ILE A 427 -4.84 13.48 14.40
N PRO A 428 -5.31 12.33 13.89
CA PRO A 428 -4.47 11.41 13.12
C PRO A 428 -3.89 12.03 11.84
N VAL A 429 -2.66 11.61 11.51
CA VAL A 429 -1.93 12.02 10.31
C VAL A 429 -1.93 10.89 9.26
N LYS A 430 -2.12 11.26 7.99
CA LYS A 430 -1.76 10.41 6.84
C LYS A 430 -0.48 10.94 6.22
N ALA A 431 0.60 10.18 6.29
CA ALA A 431 1.85 10.48 5.61
C ALA A 431 1.66 10.32 4.08
N HIS A 432 1.98 11.36 3.33
CA HIS A 432 1.86 11.42 1.87
C HIS A 432 3.12 12.08 1.29
N THR A 433 4.02 11.36 0.61
CA THR A 433 4.05 9.91 0.32
C THR A 433 5.51 9.45 0.23
N MET A 434 5.79 8.18 0.55
CA MET A 434 7.16 7.67 0.64
C MET A 434 7.81 7.43 -0.73
N VAL A 435 7.11 6.73 -1.64
CA VAL A 435 7.64 6.30 -2.94
C VAL A 435 6.66 6.68 -4.06
N TRP A 436 7.03 7.71 -4.83
CA TRP A 436 6.26 8.25 -5.94
C TRP A 436 7.21 8.72 -7.06
N GLY A 437 6.81 8.59 -8.32
CA GLY A 437 7.58 9.03 -9.51
C GLY A 437 7.46 10.52 -9.82
N SER A 438 6.66 11.26 -9.05
CA SER A 438 6.58 12.72 -9.06
C SER A 438 7.04 13.28 -7.71
N GLN A 439 7.50 14.54 -7.68
CA GLN A 439 8.01 15.24 -6.49
C GLN A 439 9.07 14.47 -5.66
N GLN A 440 9.73 13.46 -6.25
CA GLN A 440 10.96 12.83 -5.74
C GLN A 440 12.12 13.86 -5.72
N PRO A 441 13.18 13.64 -4.93
CA PRO A 441 14.36 14.50 -4.98
C PRO A 441 15.04 14.46 -6.35
N GLY A 442 15.41 15.63 -6.90
CA GLY A 442 15.96 15.71 -8.27
C GLY A 442 17.29 14.98 -8.49
N TRP A 443 17.97 14.57 -7.41
CA TRP A 443 19.24 13.85 -7.43
C TRP A 443 19.09 12.32 -7.49
N ILE A 444 17.96 11.73 -7.07
CA ILE A 444 17.80 10.26 -6.93
C ILE A 444 17.99 9.51 -8.25
N GLY A 445 17.57 10.11 -9.37
CA GLY A 445 17.68 9.53 -10.70
C GLY A 445 19.11 9.47 -11.27
N GLY A 446 20.09 10.13 -10.63
CA GLY A 446 21.49 10.11 -11.04
C GLY A 446 22.36 9.05 -10.34
N LEU A 447 21.80 8.34 -9.35
CA LEU A 447 22.52 7.37 -8.52
C LEU A 447 22.45 5.94 -9.09
N SER A 448 23.35 5.06 -8.65
CA SER A 448 23.28 3.63 -8.98
C SER A 448 22.07 2.95 -8.30
N ALA A 449 21.59 1.83 -8.85
CA ALA A 449 20.48 1.06 -8.26
C ALA A 449 20.74 0.68 -6.78
N SER A 450 21.99 0.36 -6.42
CA SER A 450 22.39 0.06 -5.03
C SER A 450 22.39 1.27 -4.11
N GLU A 451 22.69 2.46 -4.63
CA GLU A 451 22.50 3.70 -3.87
C GLU A 451 21.00 4.00 -3.75
N GLN A 452 20.25 4.02 -4.85
CA GLN A 452 18.79 4.25 -4.85
C GLN A 452 18.06 3.33 -3.85
N ALA A 453 18.48 2.07 -3.72
CA ALA A 453 17.98 1.15 -2.71
C ALA A 453 18.25 1.62 -1.26
N ALA A 454 19.47 2.11 -0.99
CA ALA A 454 19.85 2.64 0.31
C ALA A 454 19.11 3.94 0.64
N GLU A 455 19.02 4.89 -0.31
CA GLU A 455 18.33 6.17 -0.10
C GLU A 455 16.83 6.00 0.19
N ILE A 456 16.17 5.00 -0.44
CA ILE A 456 14.76 4.68 -0.14
C ILE A 456 14.62 4.09 1.27
N GLU A 457 15.54 3.21 1.68
CA GLU A 457 15.56 2.63 3.03
C GLU A 457 15.89 3.70 4.09
N GLU A 458 16.79 4.63 3.79
CA GLU A 458 17.16 5.80 4.60
C GLU A 458 16.01 6.78 4.77
N TRP A 459 15.37 7.21 3.67
CA TRP A 459 14.21 8.11 3.70
C TRP A 459 13.03 7.53 4.50
N ILE A 460 12.69 6.26 4.27
CA ILE A 460 11.60 5.59 5.01
C ILE A 460 11.96 5.45 6.49
N ARG A 461 13.20 5.05 6.82
CA ARG A 461 13.69 4.95 8.20
C ARG A 461 13.61 6.29 8.91
N ASP A 462 14.21 7.34 8.36
CA ASP A 462 14.33 8.64 9.02
C ASP A 462 12.98 9.34 9.16
N TYR A 463 12.04 9.09 8.24
CA TYR A 463 10.63 9.48 8.42
C TYR A 463 9.99 8.75 9.61
N CYS A 464 10.10 7.42 9.67
CA CYS A 464 9.48 6.61 10.71
C CYS A 464 10.08 6.83 12.10
N GLU A 465 11.41 7.02 12.20
CA GLU A 465 12.08 7.37 13.47
C GLU A 465 11.68 8.77 13.96
N ARG A 466 11.38 9.71 13.05
CA ARG A 466 10.94 11.06 13.40
C ARG A 466 9.46 11.14 13.77
N TYR A 467 8.60 10.35 13.11
CA TYR A 467 7.15 10.38 13.26
C TYR A 467 6.56 9.00 13.61
N PRO A 468 6.96 8.38 14.74
CA PRO A 468 6.54 7.02 15.11
C PRO A 468 5.04 6.91 15.45
N ASP A 469 4.35 8.03 15.62
CA ASP A 469 2.91 8.15 15.88
C ASP A 469 2.05 8.24 14.60
N THR A 470 2.67 8.17 13.42
CA THR A 470 1.98 8.16 12.11
C THR A 470 1.00 6.99 12.00
N GLN A 471 -0.31 7.27 12.03
CA GLN A 471 -1.33 6.20 11.95
C GLN A 471 -1.51 5.63 10.54
N MET A 472 -1.32 6.44 9.49
CA MET A 472 -1.54 6.05 8.10
C MET A 472 -0.41 6.55 7.19
N MET A 473 -0.05 5.79 6.16
CA MET A 473 1.02 6.18 5.23
C MET A 473 0.74 5.68 3.81
N ASP A 474 0.69 6.59 2.84
CA ASP A 474 0.76 6.25 1.41
C ASP A 474 2.21 5.84 1.10
N VAL A 475 2.49 4.54 1.14
CA VAL A 475 3.86 4.02 0.95
C VAL A 475 4.27 4.09 -0.51
N VAL A 476 3.37 3.67 -1.40
CA VAL A 476 3.54 3.75 -2.85
C VAL A 476 2.35 4.49 -3.43
N ASN A 477 2.65 5.52 -4.21
CA ASN A 477 1.66 6.31 -4.93
C ASN A 477 1.80 6.10 -6.45
N GLU A 478 0.69 5.95 -7.16
CA GLU A 478 0.59 6.08 -8.63
C GLU A 478 1.51 5.15 -9.44
N ALA A 479 1.62 3.88 -9.04
CA ALA A 479 2.54 2.92 -9.66
C ALA A 479 2.10 2.38 -11.04
N VAL A 480 0.90 2.72 -11.51
CA VAL A 480 0.38 2.25 -12.82
C VAL A 480 1.04 2.95 -14.01
N SER A 481 1.13 2.21 -15.12
CA SER A 481 1.68 2.70 -16.39
C SER A 481 0.89 3.91 -16.91
N GLY A 482 1.58 5.02 -17.18
CA GLY A 482 0.94 6.27 -17.58
C GLY A 482 0.39 7.13 -16.44
N HIS A 483 0.57 6.69 -15.19
CA HIS A 483 0.53 7.57 -14.02
C HIS A 483 1.96 8.04 -13.70
N ALA A 484 2.40 8.09 -12.43
CA ALA A 484 3.73 8.51 -12.02
C ALA A 484 4.51 7.40 -11.26
N PRO A 485 4.85 6.28 -11.94
CA PRO A 485 5.58 5.18 -11.31
C PRO A 485 7.02 5.57 -10.93
N ALA A 486 7.46 5.14 -9.75
CA ALA A 486 8.77 5.44 -9.19
C ALA A 486 9.90 4.66 -9.91
N ALA A 487 10.36 5.16 -11.06
CA ALA A 487 11.41 4.53 -11.87
C ALA A 487 12.73 4.29 -11.10
N TYR A 488 13.06 5.13 -10.12
CA TYR A 488 14.22 4.94 -9.24
C TYR A 488 14.03 3.73 -8.29
N ALA A 489 12.81 3.48 -7.80
CA ALA A 489 12.50 2.31 -6.96
C ALA A 489 12.47 1.01 -7.80
N GLN A 490 11.95 1.09 -9.03
CA GLN A 490 12.02 -0.02 -9.99
C GLN A 490 13.48 -0.34 -10.38
N SER A 491 14.34 0.68 -10.51
CA SER A 491 15.79 0.51 -10.70
C SER A 491 16.45 -0.14 -9.47
N ALA A 492 16.13 0.34 -8.26
CA ALA A 492 16.66 -0.16 -6.99
C ALA A 492 16.32 -1.63 -6.69
N PHE A 493 15.05 -2.02 -6.91
CA PHE A 493 14.48 -3.27 -6.40
C PHE A 493 13.94 -4.20 -7.51
N GLY A 494 14.02 -3.81 -8.77
CA GLY A 494 13.51 -4.59 -9.90
C GLY A 494 11.98 -4.66 -9.94
N ASN A 495 11.44 -5.81 -10.37
CA ASN A 495 10.00 -5.99 -10.54
C ASN A 495 9.22 -5.96 -9.21
N ASP A 496 9.83 -6.38 -8.11
CA ASP A 496 9.20 -6.49 -6.80
C ASP A 496 9.21 -5.18 -6.00
N TRP A 497 9.55 -4.04 -6.64
CA TRP A 497 9.79 -2.76 -5.96
C TRP A 497 8.64 -2.27 -5.09
N ILE A 498 7.39 -2.51 -5.51
CA ILE A 498 6.19 -2.18 -4.71
C ILE A 498 6.24 -2.98 -3.41
N ILE A 499 6.37 -4.31 -3.49
CA ILE A 499 6.42 -5.21 -2.32
C ILE A 499 7.61 -4.84 -1.41
N LYS A 500 8.79 -4.57 -1.97
CA LYS A 500 9.97 -4.17 -1.18
C LYS A 500 9.80 -2.81 -0.49
N SER A 501 9.12 -1.85 -1.12
CA SER A 501 8.78 -0.55 -0.49
C SER A 501 7.84 -0.74 0.71
N PHE A 502 6.80 -1.58 0.57
CA PHE A 502 5.93 -1.93 1.70
C PHE A 502 6.63 -2.74 2.80
N GLN A 503 7.61 -3.60 2.45
CA GLN A 503 8.43 -4.30 3.44
C GLN A 503 9.33 -3.34 4.22
N LEU A 504 9.94 -2.35 3.57
CA LEU A 504 10.72 -1.29 4.23
C LEU A 504 9.83 -0.43 5.14
N ALA A 505 8.68 0.00 4.65
CA ALA A 505 7.73 0.74 5.48
C ALA A 505 7.24 -0.08 6.70
N ARG A 506 7.00 -1.39 6.56
CA ARG A 506 6.67 -2.25 7.71
C ARG A 506 7.83 -2.47 8.68
N GLN A 507 9.07 -2.45 8.18
CA GLN A 507 10.29 -2.62 8.98
C GLN A 507 10.53 -1.42 9.92
N TYR A 508 10.24 -0.20 9.45
CA TYR A 508 10.50 1.03 10.22
C TYR A 508 9.26 1.68 10.84
N CYS A 509 8.09 1.57 10.20
CA CYS A 509 6.78 2.00 10.71
C CYS A 509 5.90 0.76 11.02
N PRO A 510 6.24 -0.07 12.03
CA PRO A 510 5.57 -1.34 12.28
C PRO A 510 4.09 -1.20 12.66
N ASN A 511 3.69 -0.09 13.28
CA ASN A 511 2.34 0.16 13.78
C ASN A 511 1.42 0.90 12.79
N THR A 512 1.99 1.47 11.72
CA THR A 512 1.27 2.31 10.75
C THR A 512 0.42 1.48 9.79
N ILE A 513 -0.73 2.03 9.40
CA ILE A 513 -1.57 1.51 8.31
C ILE A 513 -0.93 1.88 6.96
N LEU A 514 -0.40 0.88 6.26
CA LEU A 514 0.33 1.04 5.00
C LEU A 514 -0.62 0.99 3.80
N ILE A 515 -0.68 2.09 3.06
CA ILE A 515 -1.64 2.34 1.99
C ILE A 515 -0.95 2.32 0.63
N TYR A 516 -1.57 1.66 -0.35
CA TYR A 516 -1.29 1.90 -1.78
C TYR A 516 -2.29 2.93 -2.31
N ASN A 517 -1.83 4.04 -2.86
CA ASN A 517 -2.67 5.18 -3.24
C ASN A 517 -2.61 5.45 -4.75
N ASP A 518 -3.75 5.73 -5.38
CA ASP A 518 -3.81 5.95 -6.84
C ASP A 518 -5.04 6.74 -7.31
N TYR A 519 -4.89 7.51 -8.38
CA TYR A 519 -6.03 8.04 -9.15
C TYR A 519 -6.54 7.02 -10.15
N ASN A 520 -7.65 7.35 -10.81
CA ASN A 520 -8.38 6.50 -11.77
C ASN A 520 -8.86 5.13 -11.26
N PHE A 521 -8.59 4.77 -10.00
CA PHE A 521 -8.97 3.50 -9.37
C PHE A 521 -10.48 3.30 -9.43
N MET A 522 -11.28 4.34 -9.16
CA MET A 522 -12.74 4.30 -9.31
C MET A 522 -13.25 4.62 -10.74
N THR A 523 -12.39 5.04 -11.68
CA THR A 523 -12.82 5.47 -13.02
C THR A 523 -12.44 4.46 -14.12
N TRP A 524 -11.28 4.59 -14.78
CA TRP A 524 -10.93 3.82 -15.98
C TRP A 524 -9.73 2.86 -15.83
N ASN A 525 -8.81 3.06 -14.88
CA ASN A 525 -7.68 2.14 -14.64
C ASN A 525 -7.98 1.04 -13.61
N THR A 526 -9.22 0.92 -13.10
CA THR A 526 -9.60 0.00 -12.00
C THR A 526 -8.98 -1.39 -12.08
N THR A 527 -9.18 -2.12 -13.19
CA THR A 527 -8.68 -3.50 -13.32
C THR A 527 -7.16 -3.57 -13.36
N GLU A 528 -6.51 -2.60 -14.02
CA GLU A 528 -5.05 -2.52 -14.12
C GLU A 528 -4.40 -2.27 -12.75
N ILE A 529 -4.97 -1.36 -11.95
CA ILE A 529 -4.53 -1.10 -10.58
C ILE A 529 -4.80 -2.34 -9.69
N MET A 530 -5.98 -2.97 -9.81
CA MET A 530 -6.30 -4.20 -9.08
C MET A 530 -5.34 -5.35 -9.42
N ASP A 531 -4.97 -5.53 -10.69
CA ASP A 531 -4.03 -6.57 -11.12
C ASP A 531 -2.59 -6.26 -10.68
N LEU A 532 -2.17 -4.99 -10.71
CA LEU A 532 -0.85 -4.54 -10.23
C LEU A 532 -0.67 -4.73 -8.72
N ILE A 533 -1.67 -4.37 -7.90
CA ILE A 533 -1.52 -4.36 -6.44
C ILE A 533 -1.86 -5.70 -5.77
N ARG A 534 -2.63 -6.58 -6.44
CA ARG A 534 -3.04 -7.89 -5.90
C ARG A 534 -1.86 -8.73 -5.35
N PRO A 535 -0.67 -8.82 -5.98
CA PRO A 535 0.46 -9.55 -5.40
C PRO A 535 0.92 -9.01 -4.04
N ALA A 536 0.93 -7.69 -3.85
CA ALA A 536 1.34 -7.05 -2.59
C ALA A 536 0.27 -7.18 -1.50
N VAL A 537 -1.01 -7.14 -1.87
CA VAL A 537 -2.14 -7.46 -0.98
C VAL A 537 -2.09 -8.94 -0.55
N GLN A 538 -1.85 -9.87 -1.49
CA GLN A 538 -1.73 -11.30 -1.21
C GLN A 538 -0.47 -11.65 -0.39
N ALA A 539 0.60 -10.88 -0.52
CA ALA A 539 1.77 -10.96 0.36
C ALA A 539 1.52 -10.40 1.78
N GLY A 540 0.37 -9.75 2.02
CA GLY A 540 -0.01 -9.18 3.31
C GLY A 540 0.73 -7.90 3.70
N VAL A 541 1.52 -7.31 2.78
CA VAL A 541 2.35 -6.13 3.06
C VAL A 541 1.60 -4.80 2.87
N VAL A 542 0.50 -4.82 2.10
CA VAL A 542 -0.45 -3.72 1.97
C VAL A 542 -1.57 -3.88 3.00
N ASP A 543 -2.01 -2.78 3.60
CA ASP A 543 -3.04 -2.79 4.65
C ASP A 543 -4.38 -2.27 4.16
N ALA A 544 -4.36 -1.24 3.31
CA ALA A 544 -5.53 -0.58 2.77
C ALA A 544 -5.24 0.04 1.38
N LEU A 545 -6.28 0.44 0.67
CA LEU A 545 -6.21 1.06 -0.65
C LEU A 545 -6.72 2.50 -0.60
N GLY A 546 -5.86 3.45 -0.97
CA GLY A 546 -6.18 4.85 -1.16
C GLY A 546 -6.76 5.08 -2.54
N LEU A 547 -8.00 5.51 -2.60
CA LEU A 547 -8.71 5.85 -3.83
C LEU A 547 -8.75 7.39 -3.88
N GLN A 548 -7.88 8.02 -4.68
CA GLN A 548 -7.76 9.49 -4.70
C GLN A 548 -9.10 10.18 -5.00
N ALA A 549 -10.00 9.54 -5.76
CA ALA A 549 -11.39 9.97 -5.98
C ALA A 549 -11.57 11.31 -6.76
N HIS A 550 -10.48 11.86 -7.31
CA HIS A 550 -10.52 12.92 -8.31
C HIS A 550 -11.40 12.59 -9.51
N SER A 551 -11.87 13.65 -10.18
CA SER A 551 -12.44 13.59 -11.53
C SER A 551 -13.65 12.64 -11.70
N LEU A 552 -14.43 12.47 -10.61
CA LEU A 552 -15.76 11.84 -10.61
C LEU A 552 -16.88 12.76 -11.15
N TYR A 553 -16.56 14.03 -11.42
CA TYR A 553 -17.45 15.04 -12.00
C TYR A 553 -17.04 15.44 -13.43
N ASP A 554 -15.77 15.80 -13.61
CA ASP A 554 -15.15 16.21 -14.88
C ASP A 554 -13.84 15.41 -15.03
N PRO A 555 -13.48 14.87 -16.22
CA PRO A 555 -14.15 14.99 -17.52
C PRO A 555 -15.39 14.08 -17.66
N GLN A 556 -15.73 13.28 -16.65
CA GLN A 556 -16.89 12.39 -16.67
C GLN A 556 -17.74 12.55 -15.41
N ASN A 557 -19.03 12.80 -15.61
CA ASN A 557 -20.07 12.78 -14.59
C ASN A 557 -20.44 11.32 -14.26
N TRP A 558 -19.94 10.79 -13.14
CA TRP A 558 -20.26 9.43 -12.71
C TRP A 558 -21.62 9.37 -12.00
N THR A 559 -22.39 8.30 -12.28
CA THR A 559 -23.65 8.04 -11.56
C THR A 559 -23.38 7.34 -10.22
N ALA A 560 -24.30 7.51 -9.27
CA ALA A 560 -24.19 6.90 -7.95
C ALA A 560 -24.01 5.37 -8.01
N GLN A 561 -24.74 4.70 -8.92
CA GLN A 561 -24.59 3.26 -9.11
C GLN A 561 -23.20 2.89 -9.61
N GLN A 562 -22.64 3.60 -10.60
CA GLN A 562 -21.30 3.29 -11.10
C GLN A 562 -20.21 3.50 -10.05
N ILE A 563 -20.37 4.48 -9.16
CA ILE A 563 -19.43 4.69 -8.03
C ILE A 563 -19.57 3.54 -7.02
N GLN A 564 -20.80 3.14 -6.68
CA GLN A 564 -21.07 1.99 -5.81
C GLN A 564 -20.48 0.68 -6.39
N ASP A 565 -20.77 0.39 -7.67
CA ASP A 565 -20.26 -0.80 -8.39
C ASP A 565 -18.72 -0.87 -8.35
N LYS A 566 -18.04 0.29 -8.39
CA LYS A 566 -16.58 0.41 -8.32
C LYS A 566 -16.05 0.19 -6.91
N LEU A 567 -16.67 0.76 -5.88
CA LEU A 567 -16.31 0.53 -4.48
C LEU A 567 -16.47 -0.94 -4.11
N ASP A 568 -17.59 -1.56 -4.50
CA ASP A 568 -17.85 -2.98 -4.30
C ASP A 568 -16.79 -3.84 -5.00
N LEU A 569 -16.53 -3.58 -6.30
CA LEU A 569 -15.51 -4.30 -7.08
C LEU A 569 -14.11 -4.18 -6.47
N ILE A 570 -13.65 -2.98 -6.11
CA ILE A 570 -12.31 -2.76 -5.55
C ILE A 570 -12.20 -3.47 -4.18
N SER A 571 -13.25 -3.44 -3.37
CA SER A 571 -13.26 -4.10 -2.06
C SER A 571 -13.13 -5.63 -2.11
N THR A 572 -13.31 -6.25 -3.29
CA THR A 572 -13.01 -7.69 -3.48
C THR A 572 -11.53 -8.05 -3.29
N LEU A 573 -10.62 -7.08 -3.25
CA LEU A 573 -9.23 -7.28 -2.84
C LEU A 573 -9.07 -7.62 -1.34
N GLY A 574 -10.11 -7.46 -0.52
CA GLY A 574 -10.15 -7.95 0.87
C GLY A 574 -9.44 -7.09 1.90
N VAL A 575 -9.07 -5.85 1.55
CA VAL A 575 -8.48 -4.84 2.43
C VAL A 575 -9.36 -3.59 2.51
N PRO A 576 -9.36 -2.84 3.64
CA PRO A 576 -10.04 -1.56 3.77
C PRO A 576 -9.73 -0.55 2.66
N LEU A 577 -10.71 0.32 2.40
CA LEU A 577 -10.61 1.41 1.44
C LEU A 577 -10.55 2.75 2.19
N TYR A 578 -9.72 3.66 1.71
CA TYR A 578 -9.75 5.07 2.09
C TYR A 578 -10.09 5.90 0.84
N ILE A 579 -11.04 6.82 0.96
CA ILE A 579 -11.23 7.87 -0.03
C ILE A 579 -10.20 8.94 0.32
N SER A 580 -9.12 9.06 -0.44
CA SER A 580 -7.88 9.65 0.06
C SER A 580 -7.63 11.10 -0.34
N GLU A 581 -8.21 11.57 -1.46
CA GLU A 581 -7.92 12.90 -2.05
C GLU A 581 -9.18 13.51 -2.69
N TYR A 582 -10.37 13.31 -2.09
CA TYR A 582 -11.63 13.64 -2.75
C TYR A 582 -11.84 15.15 -2.99
N ASP A 583 -12.19 15.51 -4.22
CA ASP A 583 -12.57 16.86 -4.62
C ASP A 583 -13.73 16.89 -5.63
N ILE A 584 -14.21 18.10 -5.92
CA ILE A 584 -15.27 18.36 -6.89
C ILE A 584 -14.90 19.63 -7.65
N GLU A 585 -14.52 19.47 -8.91
CA GLU A 585 -14.01 20.51 -9.84
C GLU A 585 -15.12 21.46 -10.35
N ALA A 586 -16.12 21.75 -9.51
CA ALA A 586 -17.34 22.47 -9.87
C ALA A 586 -17.35 23.92 -9.36
N THR A 587 -17.06 24.87 -10.26
CA THR A 587 -17.15 26.32 -9.99
C THR A 587 -18.57 26.81 -9.68
N ASN A 588 -19.61 26.10 -10.10
CA ASN A 588 -21.00 26.41 -9.74
C ASN A 588 -21.38 25.73 -8.41
N ASP A 589 -21.82 26.54 -7.43
CA ASP A 589 -22.16 26.09 -6.08
C ASP A 589 -23.32 25.08 -6.00
N GLN A 590 -24.36 25.25 -6.83
CA GLN A 590 -25.49 24.32 -6.88
C GLN A 590 -25.05 22.98 -7.49
N THR A 591 -24.23 23.03 -8.53
CA THR A 591 -23.60 21.84 -9.12
C THR A 591 -22.70 21.13 -8.10
N GLN A 592 -21.82 21.86 -7.40
CA GLN A 592 -20.95 21.27 -6.37
C GLN A 592 -21.75 20.61 -5.25
N LEU A 593 -22.84 21.24 -4.80
CA LEU A 593 -23.77 20.69 -3.81
C LEU A 593 -24.40 19.38 -4.31
N GLU A 594 -24.87 19.32 -5.55
CA GLU A 594 -25.49 18.12 -6.14
C GLU A 594 -24.51 16.94 -6.25
N TYR A 595 -23.22 17.19 -6.50
CA TYR A 595 -22.20 16.13 -6.50
C TYR A 595 -21.78 15.72 -5.09
N MET A 596 -21.65 16.67 -4.15
CA MET A 596 -21.40 16.36 -2.75
C MET A 596 -22.51 15.47 -2.17
N GLN A 597 -23.78 15.82 -2.43
CA GLN A 597 -24.96 15.05 -2.05
C GLN A 597 -25.03 13.65 -2.69
N ARG A 598 -24.40 13.46 -3.86
CA ARG A 598 -24.41 12.18 -4.58
C ARG A 598 -23.28 11.26 -4.16
N HIS A 599 -22.08 11.79 -4.00
CA HIS A 599 -20.87 10.97 -3.77
C HIS A 599 -20.62 10.73 -2.29
N PHE A 600 -20.76 11.76 -1.44
CA PHE A 600 -20.35 11.66 -0.05
C PHE A 600 -21.11 10.57 0.74
N PRO A 601 -22.44 10.40 0.60
CA PRO A 601 -23.15 9.31 1.28
C PRO A 601 -22.68 7.92 0.85
N LEU A 602 -22.32 7.73 -0.43
CA LEU A 602 -21.78 6.45 -0.91
C LEU A 602 -20.48 6.13 -0.19
N PHE A 603 -19.56 7.08 -0.11
CA PHE A 603 -18.30 6.91 0.62
C PHE A 603 -18.51 6.72 2.12
N TYR A 604 -19.44 7.46 2.72
CA TYR A 604 -19.65 7.49 4.17
C TYR A 604 -20.37 6.25 4.70
N ASP A 605 -21.26 5.66 3.91
CA ASP A 605 -22.07 4.50 4.31
C ASP A 605 -21.58 3.16 3.73
N HIS A 606 -20.57 3.16 2.82
CA HIS A 606 -19.97 1.93 2.30
C HIS A 606 -19.25 1.14 3.41
N PRO A 607 -19.55 -0.17 3.60
CA PRO A 607 -19.04 -0.94 4.74
C PRO A 607 -17.52 -1.11 4.75
N ASN A 608 -16.88 -1.05 3.58
CA ASN A 608 -15.44 -1.27 3.41
C ASN A 608 -14.65 0.05 3.31
N VAL A 609 -15.29 1.23 3.39
CA VAL A 609 -14.60 2.52 3.50
C VAL A 609 -14.37 2.87 4.97
N TYR A 610 -13.14 3.25 5.31
CA TYR A 610 -12.68 3.46 6.69
C TYR A 610 -12.36 4.92 7.01
N GLY A 611 -12.40 5.81 6.01
CA GLY A 611 -12.25 7.25 6.19
C GLY A 611 -12.29 7.99 4.85
N ILE A 612 -12.56 9.30 4.92
CA ILE A 612 -12.63 10.19 3.76
C ILE A 612 -11.75 11.40 4.02
N THR A 613 -10.74 11.62 3.19
CA THR A 613 -9.91 12.83 3.15
C THR A 613 -10.28 13.63 1.91
N LEU A 614 -10.50 14.94 2.05
CA LEU A 614 -10.73 15.84 0.92
C LEU A 614 -9.43 16.55 0.51
N TRP A 615 -9.20 16.75 -0.79
CA TRP A 615 -8.00 17.43 -1.31
C TRP A 615 -8.16 18.95 -1.38
N GLY A 616 -8.44 19.51 -0.20
CA GLY A 616 -8.41 20.94 0.06
C GLY A 616 -9.80 21.56 0.09
N TYR A 617 -10.07 22.27 1.17
CA TYR A 617 -11.36 22.92 1.41
C TYR A 617 -11.38 24.41 1.07
N VAL A 618 -10.27 25.00 0.62
CA VAL A 618 -10.15 26.47 0.46
C VAL A 618 -10.08 26.85 -1.01
N VAL A 619 -11.10 27.56 -1.50
CA VAL A 619 -11.16 28.05 -2.89
C VAL A 619 -9.95 28.95 -3.20
N GLY A 620 -9.22 28.62 -4.27
CA GLY A 620 -8.00 29.34 -4.66
C GLY A 620 -6.79 29.05 -3.76
N SER A 621 -6.82 27.95 -3.00
CA SER A 621 -5.69 27.40 -2.22
C SER A 621 -5.82 25.88 -2.18
N THR A 622 -6.02 25.33 -3.37
CA THR A 622 -6.27 23.93 -3.73
C THR A 622 -5.57 23.67 -5.07
N TRP A 623 -5.24 22.41 -5.36
CA TRP A 623 -4.45 22.06 -6.55
C TRP A 623 -5.15 22.29 -7.90
N ARG A 624 -6.49 22.42 -7.94
CA ARG A 624 -7.30 22.66 -9.15
C ARG A 624 -8.37 23.72 -8.93
N ASP A 625 -8.65 24.50 -9.97
CA ASP A 625 -9.77 25.46 -10.00
C ASP A 625 -11.13 24.76 -9.80
N GLY A 626 -12.11 25.50 -9.28
CA GLY A 626 -13.47 25.01 -9.02
C GLY A 626 -13.64 24.13 -7.77
N THR A 627 -12.55 23.51 -7.29
CA THR A 627 -12.50 22.78 -6.01
C THR A 627 -12.57 23.74 -4.80
N GLY A 628 -12.45 23.19 -3.58
CA GLY A 628 -12.63 23.93 -2.34
C GLY A 628 -14.11 24.13 -1.96
N LEU A 629 -14.37 24.18 -0.65
CA LEU A 629 -15.70 24.21 -0.02
C LEU A 629 -15.97 25.50 0.79
N ILE A 630 -14.92 26.25 1.15
CA ILE A 630 -15.01 27.57 1.78
C ILE A 630 -14.19 28.59 0.99
N GLN A 631 -14.68 29.82 0.94
CA GLN A 631 -13.95 30.97 0.42
C GLN A 631 -12.79 31.34 1.37
N SER A 632 -11.77 32.03 0.86
CA SER A 632 -10.61 32.46 1.66
C SER A 632 -10.95 33.36 2.85
N ASN A 633 -12.09 34.07 2.79
CA ASN A 633 -12.65 34.88 3.88
C ASN A 633 -13.47 34.08 4.92
N GLY A 634 -13.53 32.75 4.81
CA GLY A 634 -14.28 31.86 5.70
C GLY A 634 -15.76 31.67 5.35
N GLN A 635 -16.28 32.30 4.28
CA GLN A 635 -17.66 32.03 3.84
C GLN A 635 -17.78 30.61 3.27
N LYS A 636 -18.66 29.82 3.85
CA LYS A 636 -18.99 28.46 3.39
C LYS A 636 -19.71 28.51 2.05
N ARG A 637 -19.37 27.59 1.13
CA ARG A 637 -20.17 27.27 -0.06
C ARG A 637 -21.33 26.34 0.37
N PRO A 638 -22.45 26.28 -0.35
CA PRO A 638 -23.59 25.41 0.01
C PRO A 638 -23.22 23.92 0.21
N ALA A 639 -22.22 23.41 -0.52
CA ALA A 639 -21.70 22.05 -0.33
C ALA A 639 -21.06 21.85 1.06
N MET A 640 -20.42 22.86 1.64
CA MET A 640 -19.87 22.81 3.01
C MET A 640 -20.97 22.85 4.07
N ASP A 641 -21.95 23.73 3.92
CA ASP A 641 -23.08 23.83 4.86
C ASP A 641 -23.89 22.53 4.88
N TRP A 642 -24.08 21.89 3.71
CA TRP A 642 -24.67 20.56 3.62
C TRP A 642 -23.80 19.49 4.27
N LEU A 643 -22.49 19.47 3.99
CA LEU A 643 -21.57 18.45 4.51
C LEU A 643 -21.48 18.50 6.04
N MET A 644 -21.34 19.68 6.63
CA MET A 644 -21.29 19.83 8.09
C MET A 644 -22.61 19.40 8.74
N ASN A 645 -23.76 19.77 8.17
CA ASN A 645 -25.07 19.32 8.62
C ASN A 645 -25.25 17.79 8.51
N TYR A 646 -24.81 17.17 7.42
CA TYR A 646 -24.82 15.71 7.23
C TYR A 646 -23.92 14.99 8.26
N LEU A 647 -22.81 15.61 8.67
CA LEU A 647 -21.91 15.12 9.72
C LEU A 647 -22.32 15.51 11.16
N GLY A 648 -23.35 16.34 11.33
CA GLY A 648 -23.82 16.82 12.63
C GLY A 648 -22.91 17.85 13.31
N ARG A 649 -22.24 18.71 12.53
CA ARG A 649 -21.26 19.73 12.95
C ARG A 649 -21.78 21.16 12.77
#